data_AF-A0A9W6K655-F1
#
_entry.id   AF-A0A9W6K655-F1
#
_cell.length_a   1.000
_cell.length_b   1.000
_cell.length_c   1.000
_cell.angle_alpha   90.00
_cell.angle_beta   90.00
_cell.angle_gamma   90.00
#
_symmetry.space_group_name_H-M   'P 1'
#
loop_
_entity.id
_entity.type
_entity.pdbx_description
1 polymer ?
#
loop_
_entity_poly.entity_id
_entity_poly.type
_entity_poly.pdbx_seq_one_letter_code
_entity_poly.pdbx_strand_id
1 'polypeptide(L)'
;MNTSLLERYLHVRRQTESLIAPLSDEDMVVQSMPDASPAKWHIAHTTWFFETFLLKEHLQGYQVFDPSFAFLFNSYYEALGPRQPRPQRGMLSRPSIARVRDYRRHVDEHMQGLLSSPLAAGLPALIELGLAHEQQHQELLLMDVLHLFSLSPLKPAYATNWREPSGDRHGHFQLMAGGMVELGHIGDEFSFDNENPRHATWLQPFEISDRLVSNGEWLAFMSAGGYNRVELWLSEGWTTVQTEGWEAPLYWQRNARGWQQMSLAGLREIDPAAPVMHISYYEACAYASWAEARLPTETEWEIAARSGLLEQIEDSAWQWTQSAYAPYPGFRPANSAVGEYNGKFMVSQLVLRGGSCVTPPGHSRLSYRNFFYPGQRWMFSGLRLARDLPSAHESDTAGTANYTSAFAQDVRAGLGKAEKSLAPKYFYDAAGSELFEAICRTREYYPTRAETALLKDIAQDLSACIPDGAALIEFGSGASLKTRLVLEASPQLDVYIPLDISESALRNATVQLQKDYPALWVAPEVGDFCHLADLPMPARTRPRVAFFPGSTLGNFCQQDSVDFLRSVRRFLGQDARLIVGLDMLKDISTLEAAYDDADGITAQFNKNLLARINRELGGTFNLEQFLHVAEWNPERSCMEMFLVSTQEQQVEAAEQIFHFAEGERLHTECSHKYTPESIQRLAESAGWTLERQWLSPAPQVGIFLLHG
;
A
#
# COMPACT_ATOMS: atom_id res chain seq x y z
N MET A 1 -14.50 18.45 38.56
CA MET A 1 -14.93 19.25 37.39
C MET A 1 -14.39 18.56 36.16
N ASN A 2 -15.25 18.26 35.18
CA ASN A 2 -14.83 17.57 33.95
C ASN A 2 -14.47 18.59 32.87
N THR A 3 -13.50 19.46 33.19
CA THR A 3 -13.21 20.65 32.39
C THR A 3 -12.92 20.33 30.92
N SER A 4 -12.24 19.21 30.62
CA SER A 4 -11.98 18.82 29.22
C SER A 4 -13.22 18.39 28.43
N LEU A 5 -14.18 17.69 29.05
CA LEU A 5 -15.40 17.23 28.37
C LEU A 5 -16.36 18.40 28.12
N LEU A 6 -16.41 19.35 29.05
CA LEU A 6 -17.14 20.60 28.86
C LEU A 6 -16.55 21.44 27.72
N GLU A 7 -15.24 21.59 27.68
CA GLU A 7 -14.54 22.28 26.59
C GLU A 7 -14.80 21.61 25.23
N ARG A 8 -14.74 20.27 25.18
CA ARG A 8 -15.05 19.48 23.98
C ARG A 8 -16.50 19.67 23.54
N TYR A 9 -17.46 19.60 24.48
CA TYR A 9 -18.87 19.90 24.20
C TYR A 9 -19.03 21.27 23.56
N LEU A 10 -18.53 22.32 24.20
CA LEU A 10 -18.65 23.68 23.69
C LEU A 10 -17.95 23.87 22.34
N HIS A 11 -16.82 23.19 22.11
CA HIS A 11 -16.13 23.22 20.82
C HIS A 11 -16.98 22.61 19.70
N VAL A 12 -17.52 21.40 19.89
CA VAL A 12 -18.39 20.72 18.91
C VAL A 12 -19.65 21.56 18.63
N ARG A 13 -20.29 22.11 19.67
CA ARG A 13 -21.48 22.96 19.50
C ARG A 13 -21.20 24.23 18.71
N ARG A 14 -20.06 24.90 18.96
CA ARG A 14 -19.63 26.09 18.20
C ARG A 14 -19.30 25.78 16.74
N GLN A 15 -18.75 24.60 16.46
CA GLN A 15 -18.47 24.19 15.09
C GLN A 15 -19.76 24.13 14.26
N THR A 16 -20.84 23.56 14.81
CA THR A 16 -22.16 23.57 14.16
C THR A 16 -22.66 24.99 13.88
N GLU A 17 -22.49 25.92 14.83
CA GLU A 17 -22.89 27.33 14.64
C GLU A 17 -22.06 28.02 13.54
N SER A 18 -20.77 27.72 13.45
CA SER A 18 -19.89 28.21 12.38
C SER A 18 -20.35 27.72 11.00
N LEU A 19 -20.75 26.45 10.90
CA LEU A 19 -21.20 25.85 9.64
C LEU A 19 -22.54 26.41 9.13
N ILE A 20 -23.41 26.90 10.00
CA ILE A 20 -24.69 27.51 9.58
C ILE A 20 -24.59 29.02 9.39
N ALA A 21 -23.51 29.67 9.83
CA ALA A 21 -23.37 31.12 9.75
C ALA A 21 -23.46 31.69 8.31
N PRO A 22 -22.98 31.00 7.25
CA PRO A 22 -23.14 31.47 5.87
C PRO A 22 -24.55 31.30 5.29
N LEU A 23 -25.45 30.56 5.95
CA LEU A 23 -26.75 30.19 5.42
C LEU A 23 -27.82 31.23 5.76
N SER A 24 -28.72 31.50 4.81
CA SER A 24 -29.95 32.26 5.07
C SER A 24 -31.01 31.39 5.75
N ASP A 25 -32.05 32.01 6.31
CA ASP A 25 -33.18 31.27 6.88
C ASP A 25 -33.88 30.39 5.82
N GLU A 26 -33.91 30.86 4.57
CA GLU A 26 -34.45 30.14 3.41
C GLU A 26 -33.63 28.88 3.07
N ASP A 27 -32.30 28.96 3.13
CA ASP A 27 -31.42 27.81 2.88
C ASP A 27 -31.63 26.72 3.95
N MET A 28 -31.98 27.13 5.17
CA MET A 28 -32.08 26.23 6.32
C MET A 28 -33.41 25.45 6.42
N VAL A 29 -34.40 25.74 5.56
CA VAL A 29 -35.74 25.11 5.62
C VAL A 29 -36.00 24.05 4.54
N VAL A 30 -35.29 24.10 3.42
CA VAL A 30 -35.59 23.26 2.25
C VAL A 30 -35.02 21.85 2.41
N GLN A 31 -35.77 20.85 1.95
CA GLN A 31 -35.32 19.47 1.80
C GLN A 31 -35.19 19.16 0.30
N SER A 32 -33.96 19.01 -0.18
CA SER A 32 -33.68 18.86 -1.61
C SER A 32 -33.95 17.45 -2.16
N MET A 33 -33.99 16.44 -1.29
CA MET A 33 -34.37 15.05 -1.61
C MET A 33 -34.75 14.29 -0.32
N PRO A 34 -35.41 13.12 -0.39
CA PRO A 34 -35.81 12.36 0.80
C PRO A 34 -34.65 11.98 1.73
N ASP A 35 -33.45 11.81 1.19
CA ASP A 35 -32.28 11.45 1.98
C ASP A 35 -31.68 12.64 2.75
N ALA A 36 -31.72 13.83 2.17
CA ALA A 36 -31.25 15.07 2.78
C ALA A 36 -32.22 15.55 3.87
N SER A 37 -31.73 16.29 4.85
CA SER A 37 -32.54 17.00 5.84
C SER A 37 -32.23 18.51 5.81
N PRO A 38 -33.23 19.37 6.09
CA PRO A 38 -32.97 20.81 6.18
C PRO A 38 -31.93 21.13 7.25
N ALA A 39 -31.06 22.13 7.03
CA ALA A 39 -30.03 22.49 8.00
C ALA A 39 -30.61 22.82 9.39
N LYS A 40 -31.82 23.44 9.46
CA LYS A 40 -32.50 23.67 10.74
C LYS A 40 -32.87 22.38 11.47
N TRP A 41 -33.15 21.30 10.71
CA TRP A 41 -33.45 19.99 11.28
C TRP A 41 -32.20 19.35 11.87
N HIS A 42 -31.03 19.43 11.19
CA HIS A 42 -29.76 18.94 11.75
C HIS A 42 -29.47 19.56 13.12
N ILE A 43 -29.51 20.89 13.20
CA ILE A 43 -29.16 21.60 14.43
C ILE A 43 -30.18 21.38 15.56
N ALA A 44 -31.46 21.17 15.23
CA ALA A 44 -32.49 20.83 16.21
C ALA A 44 -32.38 19.36 16.66
N HIS A 45 -32.09 18.45 15.74
CA HIS A 45 -31.95 17.02 15.99
C HIS A 45 -30.78 16.69 16.92
N THR A 46 -29.61 17.28 16.68
CA THR A 46 -28.45 17.08 17.56
C THR A 46 -28.73 17.60 18.96
N THR A 47 -29.47 18.70 19.08
CA THR A 47 -29.94 19.24 20.35
C THR A 47 -30.93 18.33 21.05
N TRP A 48 -31.86 17.75 20.28
CA TRP A 48 -32.82 16.76 20.77
C TRP A 48 -32.13 15.51 21.34
N PHE A 49 -31.00 15.09 20.77
CA PHE A 49 -30.21 13.99 21.32
C PHE A 49 -29.76 14.29 22.75
N PHE A 50 -29.13 15.45 22.99
CA PHE A 50 -28.69 15.86 24.33
C PHE A 50 -29.86 16.04 25.29
N GLU A 51 -30.96 16.64 24.85
CA GLU A 51 -32.14 16.79 25.71
C GLU A 51 -32.72 15.44 26.13
N THR A 52 -32.85 14.52 25.18
CA THR A 52 -33.57 13.24 25.36
C THR A 52 -32.76 12.22 26.14
N PHE A 53 -31.50 12.00 25.75
CA PHE A 53 -30.69 10.93 26.33
C PHE A 53 -29.85 11.39 27.52
N LEU A 54 -29.61 12.71 27.67
CA LEU A 54 -28.75 13.23 28.72
C LEU A 54 -29.54 14.06 29.74
N LEU A 55 -30.14 15.17 29.35
CA LEU A 55 -30.76 16.10 30.31
C LEU A 55 -32.00 15.52 30.99
N LYS A 56 -32.94 14.98 30.21
CA LYS A 56 -34.20 14.45 30.73
C LYS A 56 -34.00 13.31 31.74
N GLU A 57 -33.01 12.45 31.50
CA GLU A 57 -32.74 11.26 32.32
C GLU A 57 -31.78 11.53 33.48
N HIS A 58 -30.87 12.50 33.34
CA HIS A 58 -29.76 12.67 34.28
C HIS A 58 -29.70 14.03 34.98
N LEU A 59 -30.49 15.03 34.58
CA LEU A 59 -30.57 16.31 35.27
C LEU A 59 -31.88 16.43 36.06
N GLN A 60 -31.77 16.35 37.39
CA GLN A 60 -32.93 16.37 38.28
C GLN A 60 -33.73 17.68 38.12
N GLY A 61 -35.03 17.55 37.88
CA GLY A 61 -35.95 18.70 37.74
C GLY A 61 -35.90 19.39 36.37
N TYR A 62 -35.16 18.85 35.40
CA TYR A 62 -35.07 19.40 34.05
C TYR A 62 -36.46 19.60 33.42
N GLN A 63 -36.67 20.79 32.84
CA GLN A 63 -37.88 21.12 32.08
C GLN A 63 -37.56 21.05 30.59
N VAL A 64 -38.30 20.19 29.88
CA VAL A 64 -38.20 20.08 28.43
C VAL A 64 -38.56 21.42 27.77
N PHE A 65 -37.80 21.80 26.74
CA PHE A 65 -37.96 23.10 26.10
C PHE A 65 -39.32 23.27 25.41
N ASP A 66 -39.74 22.22 24.69
CA ASP A 66 -41.05 22.12 24.04
C ASP A 66 -41.40 20.63 23.88
N PRO A 67 -42.48 20.13 24.49
CA PRO A 67 -42.85 18.72 24.41
C PRO A 67 -43.08 18.21 22.98
N SER A 68 -43.42 19.08 22.02
CA SER A 68 -43.64 18.69 20.63
C SER A 68 -42.34 18.38 19.88
N PHE A 69 -41.19 18.86 20.36
CA PHE A 69 -39.91 18.72 19.67
C PHE A 69 -39.42 17.28 19.63
N ALA A 70 -39.82 16.45 20.58
CA ALA A 70 -39.54 15.01 20.56
C ALA A 70 -40.11 14.32 19.32
N PHE A 71 -41.33 14.69 18.88
CA PHE A 71 -41.93 14.17 17.65
C PHE A 71 -41.24 14.71 16.40
N LEU A 72 -40.92 16.01 16.39
CA LEU A 72 -40.36 16.68 15.21
C LEU A 72 -38.91 16.28 14.91
N PHE A 73 -38.13 16.03 15.96
CA PHE A 73 -36.69 15.86 15.86
C PHE A 73 -36.19 14.47 16.25
N ASN A 74 -37.06 13.50 16.56
CA ASN A 74 -36.67 12.09 16.55
C ASN A 74 -36.30 11.65 15.11
N SER A 75 -35.11 11.08 14.94
CA SER A 75 -34.63 10.60 13.64
C SER A 75 -35.31 9.31 13.23
N TYR A 76 -35.10 8.26 14.02
CA TYR A 76 -35.49 6.88 13.74
C TYR A 76 -35.64 6.01 14.99
N TYR A 77 -35.56 6.55 16.21
CA TYR A 77 -35.65 5.74 17.43
C TYR A 77 -37.11 5.33 17.68
N GLU A 78 -37.47 4.12 17.25
CA GLU A 78 -38.84 3.64 17.31
C GLU A 78 -39.27 3.37 18.77
N ALA A 79 -38.32 2.97 19.63
CA ALA A 79 -38.56 2.83 21.07
C ALA A 79 -38.96 4.15 21.77
N LEU A 80 -38.67 5.31 21.17
CA LEU A 80 -39.02 6.63 21.71
C LEU A 80 -40.36 7.16 21.20
N GLY A 81 -41.02 6.45 20.28
CA GLY A 81 -42.36 6.77 19.79
C GLY A 81 -42.40 7.38 18.38
N PRO A 82 -43.57 7.88 17.95
CA PRO A 82 -43.79 8.36 16.59
C PRO A 82 -42.94 9.60 16.27
N ARG A 83 -42.72 9.83 14.98
CA ARG A 83 -41.84 10.90 14.48
C ARG A 83 -42.36 11.55 13.22
N GLN A 84 -41.92 12.77 12.94
CA GLN A 84 -42.11 13.42 11.64
C GLN A 84 -41.54 12.52 10.52
N PRO A 85 -42.32 12.20 9.47
CA PRO A 85 -41.82 11.40 8.36
C PRO A 85 -40.57 12.02 7.72
N ARG A 86 -39.50 11.24 7.55
CA ARG A 86 -38.21 11.72 6.99
C ARG A 86 -38.36 12.47 5.66
N PRO A 87 -39.14 12.00 4.66
CA PRO A 87 -39.33 12.72 3.39
C PRO A 87 -40.12 14.03 3.50
N GLN A 88 -40.66 14.35 4.68
CA GLN A 88 -41.49 15.53 4.93
C GLN A 88 -40.86 16.49 5.94
N ARG A 89 -39.54 16.38 6.19
CA ARG A 89 -38.83 17.30 7.09
C ARG A 89 -38.79 18.72 6.52
N GLY A 90 -38.66 18.86 5.20
CA GLY A 90 -38.70 20.15 4.49
C GLY A 90 -40.06 20.86 4.51
N MET A 91 -41.14 20.16 4.90
CA MET A 91 -42.47 20.76 5.04
C MET A 91 -42.66 21.49 6.37
N LEU A 92 -41.72 21.34 7.31
CA LEU A 92 -41.78 21.98 8.62
C LEU A 92 -41.38 23.45 8.53
N SER A 93 -42.31 24.35 8.20
CA SER A 93 -42.05 25.79 8.30
C SER A 93 -41.86 26.28 9.75
N ARG A 94 -42.34 25.50 10.73
CA ARG A 94 -42.13 25.71 12.18
C ARG A 94 -41.52 24.47 12.83
N PRO A 95 -40.73 24.64 13.90
CA PRO A 95 -40.27 25.91 14.49
C PRO A 95 -39.36 26.71 13.55
N SER A 96 -39.31 28.04 13.78
CA SER A 96 -38.41 28.94 13.05
C SER A 96 -36.95 28.73 13.45
N ILE A 97 -36.00 29.20 12.64
CA ILE A 97 -34.56 29.11 12.93
C ILE A 97 -34.27 29.78 14.28
N ALA A 98 -34.85 30.96 14.55
CA ALA A 98 -34.72 31.64 15.84
C ALA A 98 -35.17 30.75 17.03
N ARG A 99 -36.34 30.10 16.92
CA ARG A 99 -36.83 29.20 17.99
C ARG A 99 -35.95 27.95 18.14
N VAL A 100 -35.35 27.46 17.06
CA VAL A 100 -34.36 26.36 17.11
C VAL A 100 -33.05 26.82 17.75
N ARG A 101 -32.61 28.07 17.54
CA ARG A 101 -31.46 28.65 18.24
C ARG A 101 -31.73 28.84 19.74
N ASP A 102 -32.94 29.26 20.10
CA ASP A 102 -33.37 29.32 21.51
C ASP A 102 -33.34 27.92 22.15
N TYR A 103 -33.78 26.90 21.42
CA TYR A 103 -33.74 25.51 21.87
C TYR A 103 -32.31 25.04 22.12
N ARG A 104 -31.40 25.30 21.17
CA ARG A 104 -29.96 25.02 21.32
C ARG A 104 -29.39 25.66 22.58
N ARG A 105 -29.66 26.96 22.78
CA ARG A 105 -29.17 27.69 23.94
C ARG A 105 -29.69 27.11 25.25
N HIS A 106 -30.99 26.80 25.33
CA HIS A 106 -31.59 26.18 26.50
C HIS A 106 -30.90 24.86 26.86
N VAL A 107 -30.71 23.97 25.89
CA VAL A 107 -30.01 22.69 26.12
C VAL A 107 -28.54 22.90 26.46
N ASP A 108 -27.84 23.81 25.80
CA ASP A 108 -26.44 24.12 26.07
C ASP A 108 -26.22 24.67 27.49
N GLU A 109 -27.12 25.51 28.00
CA GLU A 109 -27.07 26.03 29.37
C GLU A 109 -27.20 24.89 30.40
N HIS A 110 -28.12 23.96 30.17
CA HIS A 110 -28.34 22.83 31.08
C HIS A 110 -27.24 21.77 30.97
N MET A 111 -26.71 21.53 29.75
CA MET A 111 -25.56 20.64 29.55
C MET A 111 -24.31 21.18 30.25
N GLN A 112 -24.08 22.50 30.23
CA GLN A 112 -23.01 23.12 31.01
C GLN A 112 -23.18 22.85 32.51
N GLY A 113 -24.41 22.95 33.03
CA GLY A 113 -24.71 22.61 34.43
C GLY A 113 -24.43 21.13 34.75
N LEU A 114 -24.86 20.22 33.88
CA LEU A 114 -24.63 18.78 34.02
C LEU A 114 -23.12 18.44 34.00
N LEU A 115 -22.37 18.98 33.02
CA LEU A 115 -20.94 18.73 32.81
C LEU A 115 -20.05 19.37 33.88
N SER A 116 -20.55 20.40 34.57
CA SER A 116 -19.86 21.04 35.70
C SER A 116 -19.94 20.21 36.99
N SER A 117 -20.86 19.24 37.04
CA SER A 117 -21.10 18.36 38.19
C SER A 117 -20.38 17.01 38.03
N PRO A 118 -20.16 16.24 39.13
CA PRO A 118 -19.68 14.86 39.02
C PRO A 118 -20.65 14.00 38.19
N LEU A 119 -20.13 13.26 37.21
CA LEU A 119 -20.93 12.40 36.34
C LEU A 119 -20.99 10.97 36.87
N ALA A 120 -22.16 10.33 36.76
CA ALA A 120 -22.33 8.92 37.07
C ALA A 120 -21.52 8.02 36.11
N ALA A 121 -21.20 6.80 36.54
CA ALA A 121 -20.52 5.83 35.70
C ALA A 121 -21.30 5.55 34.41
N GLY A 122 -20.60 5.49 33.27
CA GLY A 122 -21.18 5.27 31.93
C GLY A 122 -21.72 6.54 31.25
N LEU A 123 -22.05 7.60 31.99
CA LEU A 123 -22.53 8.86 31.42
C LEU A 123 -21.50 9.56 30.51
N PRO A 124 -20.19 9.55 30.80
CA PRO A 124 -19.19 10.09 29.89
C PRO A 124 -19.21 9.45 28.49
N ALA A 125 -19.42 8.14 28.40
CA ALA A 125 -19.50 7.43 27.11
C ALA A 125 -20.73 7.84 26.30
N LEU A 126 -21.87 8.05 26.96
CA LEU A 126 -23.10 8.54 26.30
C LEU A 126 -22.96 10.00 25.84
N ILE A 127 -22.23 10.83 26.60
CA ILE A 127 -21.90 12.19 26.18
C ILE A 127 -21.00 12.17 24.94
N GLU A 128 -19.94 11.35 24.94
CA GLU A 128 -19.05 11.20 23.78
C GLU A 128 -19.82 10.70 22.55
N LEU A 129 -20.78 9.78 22.73
CA LEU A 129 -21.68 9.36 21.65
C LEU A 129 -22.50 10.55 21.10
N GLY A 130 -23.03 11.41 21.98
CA GLY A 130 -23.76 12.61 21.55
C GLY A 130 -22.88 13.61 20.80
N LEU A 131 -21.61 13.77 21.21
CA LEU A 131 -20.64 14.61 20.52
C LEU A 131 -20.29 14.06 19.14
N ALA A 132 -20.00 12.77 19.05
CA ALA A 132 -19.72 12.08 17.79
C ALA A 132 -20.94 12.09 16.85
N HIS A 133 -22.15 11.93 17.39
CA HIS A 133 -23.40 12.06 16.66
C HIS A 133 -23.56 13.47 16.06
N GLU A 134 -23.27 14.53 16.81
CA GLU A 134 -23.32 15.88 16.25
C GLU A 134 -22.26 16.10 15.16
N GLN A 135 -21.07 15.53 15.29
CA GLN A 135 -20.04 15.59 14.25
C GLN A 135 -20.48 14.88 12.95
N GLN A 136 -21.17 13.73 13.04
CA GLN A 136 -21.81 13.12 11.86
C GLN A 136 -22.83 14.05 11.21
N HIS A 137 -23.63 14.76 12.02
CA HIS A 137 -24.60 15.73 11.53
C HIS A 137 -23.98 17.01 10.97
N GLN A 138 -22.78 17.41 11.41
CA GLN A 138 -22.01 18.50 10.81
C GLN A 138 -21.56 18.14 9.39
N GLU A 139 -21.13 16.90 9.20
CA GLU A 139 -20.76 16.39 7.88
C GLU A 139 -21.98 16.33 6.95
N LEU A 140 -23.08 15.70 7.40
CA LEU A 140 -24.31 15.61 6.63
C LEU A 140 -24.89 16.99 6.28
N LEU A 141 -24.76 17.98 7.17
CA LEU A 141 -25.23 19.35 6.90
C LEU A 141 -24.58 19.93 5.65
N LEU A 142 -23.26 19.75 5.49
CA LEU A 142 -22.54 20.24 4.32
C LEU A 142 -22.89 19.46 3.05
N MET A 143 -23.08 18.13 3.15
CA MET A 143 -23.56 17.30 2.05
C MET A 143 -24.94 17.73 1.56
N ASP A 144 -25.86 17.99 2.49
CA ASP A 144 -27.25 18.33 2.20
C ASP A 144 -27.36 19.77 1.64
N VAL A 145 -26.58 20.71 2.16
CA VAL A 145 -26.46 22.07 1.62
C VAL A 145 -25.88 22.05 0.20
N LEU A 146 -24.82 21.27 -0.05
CA LEU A 146 -24.25 21.15 -1.39
C LEU A 146 -25.29 20.61 -2.39
N HIS A 147 -26.02 19.56 -2.01
CA HIS A 147 -27.08 19.03 -2.86
C HIS A 147 -28.16 20.09 -3.14
N LEU A 148 -28.64 20.80 -2.12
CA LEU A 148 -29.59 21.90 -2.28
C LEU A 148 -29.08 22.98 -3.26
N PHE A 149 -27.84 23.43 -3.08
CA PHE A 149 -27.24 24.49 -3.88
C PHE A 149 -26.98 24.03 -5.33
N SER A 150 -26.71 22.74 -5.54
CA SER A 150 -26.56 22.16 -6.87
C SER A 150 -27.85 22.21 -7.69
N LEU A 151 -29.02 22.14 -7.06
CA LEU A 151 -30.32 22.23 -7.74
C LEU A 151 -30.71 23.67 -8.09
N SER A 152 -30.12 24.67 -7.41
CA SER A 152 -30.42 26.07 -7.69
C SER A 152 -29.89 26.49 -9.07
N PRO A 153 -30.72 27.13 -9.92
CA PRO A 153 -30.26 27.71 -11.17
C PRO A 153 -29.20 28.82 -10.99
N LEU A 154 -29.16 29.43 -9.80
CA LEU A 154 -28.20 30.47 -9.45
C LEU A 154 -26.83 29.91 -9.04
N LYS A 155 -26.74 28.60 -8.77
CA LYS A 155 -25.52 27.88 -8.36
C LYS A 155 -24.75 28.62 -7.24
N PRO A 156 -25.42 28.95 -6.10
CA PRO A 156 -24.79 29.71 -5.03
C PRO A 156 -23.64 28.92 -4.40
N ALA A 157 -22.55 29.61 -4.04
CA ALA A 157 -21.47 29.02 -3.25
C ALA A 157 -21.84 29.05 -1.77
N TYR A 158 -21.57 27.97 -1.03
CA TYR A 158 -21.59 27.98 0.43
C TYR A 158 -20.50 28.88 0.99
N ALA A 159 -19.27 28.75 0.46
CA ALA A 159 -18.15 29.63 0.78
C ALA A 159 -17.22 29.76 -0.43
N THR A 160 -17.09 30.96 -1.01
CA THR A 160 -16.28 31.17 -2.23
C THR A 160 -14.80 30.87 -2.06
N ASN A 161 -14.28 30.89 -0.83
CA ASN A 161 -12.91 30.54 -0.48
C ASN A 161 -12.74 29.07 -0.05
N TRP A 162 -13.79 28.24 -0.19
CA TRP A 162 -13.69 26.80 0.08
C TRP A 162 -12.61 26.16 -0.80
N ARG A 163 -11.80 25.31 -0.16
CA ARG A 163 -10.69 24.60 -0.77
C ARG A 163 -11.08 23.14 -0.91
N GLU A 164 -11.16 22.69 -2.15
CA GLU A 164 -11.32 21.27 -2.44
C GLU A 164 -9.98 20.54 -2.21
N PRO A 165 -10.01 19.23 -1.96
CA PRO A 165 -8.80 18.41 -1.98
C PRO A 165 -8.11 18.52 -3.33
N SER A 166 -6.79 18.69 -3.32
CA SER A 166 -5.96 18.67 -4.52
C SER A 166 -5.18 17.36 -4.61
N GLY A 167 -4.87 16.93 -5.82
CA GLY A 167 -3.83 15.94 -6.07
C GLY A 167 -2.73 16.52 -6.95
N ASP A 168 -1.58 15.88 -6.95
CA ASP A 168 -0.38 16.27 -7.69
C ASP A 168 0.27 15.11 -8.46
N ARG A 169 -0.23 13.88 -8.28
CA ARG A 169 0.26 12.66 -8.94
C ARG A 169 -0.78 11.54 -8.96
N HIS A 170 -0.58 10.60 -9.88
CA HIS A 170 -1.28 9.32 -9.91
C HIS A 170 -0.92 8.44 -8.70
N GLY A 171 -1.84 7.53 -8.36
CA GLY A 171 -1.62 6.54 -7.31
C GLY A 171 -0.69 5.41 -7.76
N HIS A 172 0.17 4.95 -6.85
CA HIS A 172 1.01 3.77 -7.02
C HIS A 172 0.48 2.62 -6.16
N PHE A 173 0.43 1.42 -6.73
CA PHE A 173 0.01 0.24 -5.99
C PHE A 173 1.08 -0.17 -4.98
N GLN A 174 0.65 -0.33 -3.74
CA GLN A 174 1.47 -0.73 -2.60
C GLN A 174 1.19 -2.19 -2.28
N LEU A 175 2.24 -3.00 -2.23
CA LEU A 175 2.14 -4.41 -1.92
C LEU A 175 1.87 -4.62 -0.42
N MET A 176 0.77 -5.29 -0.12
CA MET A 176 0.37 -5.68 1.23
C MET A 176 0.58 -7.19 1.40
N ALA A 177 1.33 -7.57 2.44
CA ALA A 177 1.43 -8.99 2.79
C ALA A 177 0.08 -9.51 3.30
N GLY A 178 -0.22 -10.76 2.95
CA GLY A 178 -1.32 -11.52 3.55
C GLY A 178 -0.95 -12.10 4.91
N GLY A 179 -1.91 -12.82 5.49
CA GLY A 179 -1.78 -13.52 6.76
C GLY A 179 -2.93 -13.24 7.72
N MET A 180 -2.76 -13.67 8.97
CA MET A 180 -3.72 -13.39 10.03
C MET A 180 -3.57 -11.95 10.52
N VAL A 181 -4.66 -11.20 10.51
CA VAL A 181 -4.72 -9.80 10.95
C VAL A 181 -5.87 -9.60 11.92
N GLU A 182 -5.89 -8.48 12.65
CA GLU A 182 -6.98 -8.12 13.54
C GLU A 182 -7.67 -6.83 13.09
N LEU A 183 -8.99 -6.90 12.91
CA LEU A 183 -9.86 -5.82 12.46
C LEU A 183 -10.65 -5.24 13.63
N GLY A 184 -10.80 -3.90 13.68
CA GLY A 184 -11.66 -3.21 14.64
C GLY A 184 -10.93 -2.24 15.55
N HIS A 185 -11.71 -1.59 16.42
CA HIS A 185 -11.23 -0.51 17.29
C HIS A 185 -10.08 -0.95 18.23
N ILE A 186 -9.14 -0.04 18.48
CA ILE A 186 -8.01 -0.25 19.41
C ILE A 186 -8.01 0.86 20.47
N GLY A 187 -7.83 0.46 21.73
CA GLY A 187 -7.66 1.36 22.86
C GLY A 187 -8.98 1.74 23.55
N ASP A 188 -8.86 2.62 24.53
CA ASP A 188 -9.97 3.05 25.39
C ASP A 188 -10.66 4.34 24.88
N GLU A 189 -10.22 4.86 23.73
CA GLU A 189 -10.83 6.02 23.08
C GLU A 189 -12.24 5.69 22.56
N PHE A 190 -13.02 6.73 22.28
CA PHE A 190 -14.38 6.58 21.77
C PHE A 190 -14.39 5.80 20.45
N SER A 191 -15.29 4.81 20.38
CA SER A 191 -15.70 4.13 19.16
C SER A 191 -17.22 3.96 19.14
N PHE A 192 -17.78 3.92 17.94
CA PHE A 192 -19.12 3.39 17.73
C PHE A 192 -19.12 1.89 17.98
N ASP A 193 -20.28 1.37 18.38
CA ASP A 193 -20.48 -0.05 18.65
C ASP A 193 -20.22 -0.93 17.41
N ASN A 194 -20.49 -0.42 16.20
CA ASN A 194 -20.31 -1.15 14.94
C ASN A 194 -18.84 -1.49 14.57
N GLU A 195 -17.88 -0.96 15.32
CA GLU A 195 -16.44 -1.23 15.17
C GLU A 195 -15.93 -2.35 16.04
N ASN A 196 -16.79 -2.79 16.96
CA ASN A 196 -16.47 -3.68 18.03
C ASN A 196 -17.28 -4.99 17.87
N PRO A 197 -16.77 -6.12 18.39
CA PRO A 197 -15.45 -6.27 18.98
C PRO A 197 -14.35 -6.37 17.91
N ARG A 198 -13.11 -6.09 18.34
CA ARG A 198 -11.92 -6.43 17.56
C ARG A 198 -11.83 -7.94 17.39
N HIS A 199 -11.51 -8.40 16.19
CA HIS A 199 -11.50 -9.84 15.86
C HIS A 199 -10.44 -10.18 14.82
N ALA A 200 -9.98 -11.43 14.84
CA ALA A 200 -9.03 -11.94 13.87
C ALA A 200 -9.72 -12.33 12.55
N THR A 201 -9.04 -12.08 11.43
CA THR A 201 -9.45 -12.51 10.09
C THR A 201 -8.24 -12.77 9.22
N TRP A 202 -8.40 -13.57 8.17
CA TRP A 202 -7.34 -13.88 7.21
C TRP A 202 -7.40 -12.92 6.03
N LEU A 203 -6.25 -12.35 5.66
CA LEU A 203 -6.07 -11.60 4.41
C LEU A 203 -5.18 -12.38 3.44
N GLN A 204 -5.57 -12.43 2.17
CA GLN A 204 -4.64 -12.81 1.11
C GLN A 204 -3.69 -11.63 0.84
N PRO A 205 -2.48 -11.88 0.30
CA PRO A 205 -1.66 -10.81 -0.24
C PRO A 205 -2.38 -10.06 -1.35
N PHE A 206 -2.27 -8.74 -1.37
CA PHE A 206 -2.96 -7.87 -2.33
C PHE A 206 -2.12 -6.60 -2.56
N GLU A 207 -2.41 -5.87 -3.63
CA GLU A 207 -1.93 -4.51 -3.81
C GLU A 207 -3.05 -3.52 -3.59
N ILE A 208 -2.73 -2.31 -3.11
CA ILE A 208 -3.69 -1.23 -2.96
C ILE A 208 -3.05 0.10 -3.34
N SER A 209 -3.76 0.92 -4.11
CA SER A 209 -3.25 2.22 -4.54
C SER A 209 -3.01 3.13 -3.34
N ASP A 210 -1.87 3.82 -3.30
CA ASP A 210 -1.53 4.81 -2.26
C ASP A 210 -2.35 6.09 -2.34
N ARG A 211 -3.11 6.30 -3.42
CA ARG A 211 -4.00 7.46 -3.60
C ARG A 211 -5.39 7.09 -4.10
N LEU A 212 -6.30 8.07 -4.01
CA LEU A 212 -7.62 7.98 -4.61
C LEU A 212 -7.54 8.21 -6.12
N VAL A 213 -8.49 7.64 -6.84
CA VAL A 213 -8.67 7.92 -8.28
C VAL A 213 -9.01 9.41 -8.46
N SER A 214 -8.35 10.02 -9.44
CA SER A 214 -8.49 11.44 -9.79
C SER A 214 -9.63 11.69 -10.80
N ASN A 215 -10.08 12.94 -10.85
CA ASN A 215 -11.03 13.41 -11.87
C ASN A 215 -10.50 13.21 -13.29
N GLY A 216 -9.19 13.36 -13.51
CA GLY A 216 -8.54 13.15 -14.82
C GLY A 216 -8.63 11.71 -15.29
N GLU A 217 -8.40 10.76 -14.38
CA GLU A 217 -8.58 9.34 -14.68
C GLU A 217 -10.07 8.99 -14.89
N TRP A 218 -10.97 9.61 -14.13
CA TRP A 218 -12.42 9.45 -14.34
C TRP A 218 -12.90 10.00 -15.69
N LEU A 219 -12.35 11.14 -16.14
CA LEU A 219 -12.60 11.69 -17.47
C LEU A 219 -12.14 10.72 -18.57
N ALA A 220 -11.05 9.97 -18.35
CA ALA A 220 -10.59 8.93 -19.27
C ALA A 220 -11.57 7.74 -19.31
N PHE A 221 -12.07 7.29 -18.15
CA PHE A 221 -13.13 6.28 -18.05
C PHE A 221 -14.40 6.69 -18.81
N MET A 222 -14.87 7.93 -18.60
CA MET A 222 -16.02 8.49 -19.32
C MET A 222 -15.78 8.54 -20.83
N SER A 223 -14.59 9.00 -21.25
CA SER A 223 -14.22 9.10 -22.67
C SER A 223 -14.10 7.74 -23.36
N ALA A 224 -13.71 6.71 -22.62
CA ALA A 224 -13.69 5.31 -23.08
C ALA A 224 -15.08 4.65 -23.10
N GLY A 225 -16.15 5.43 -22.88
CA GLY A 225 -17.53 4.93 -22.89
C GLY A 225 -17.94 4.22 -21.60
N GLY A 226 -17.31 4.51 -20.46
CA GLY A 226 -17.56 3.84 -19.18
C GLY A 226 -19.04 3.73 -18.79
N TYR A 227 -19.83 4.79 -18.99
CA TYR A 227 -21.28 4.81 -18.73
C TYR A 227 -22.15 4.14 -19.83
N ASN A 228 -21.53 3.66 -20.91
CA ASN A 228 -22.21 3.06 -22.07
C ASN A 228 -21.87 1.57 -22.29
N ARG A 229 -21.04 0.98 -21.44
CA ARG A 229 -20.48 -0.36 -21.60
C ARG A 229 -20.98 -1.30 -20.50
N VAL A 230 -22.04 -2.05 -20.79
CA VAL A 230 -22.75 -2.91 -19.81
C VAL A 230 -21.84 -3.92 -19.11
N GLU A 231 -20.81 -4.41 -19.78
CA GLU A 231 -19.88 -5.42 -19.25
C GLU A 231 -19.04 -4.92 -18.06
N LEU A 232 -18.98 -3.61 -17.84
CA LEU A 232 -18.28 -3.01 -16.71
C LEU A 232 -19.15 -2.99 -15.44
N TRP A 233 -20.47 -3.10 -15.56
CA TRP A 233 -21.39 -2.79 -14.47
C TRP A 233 -21.96 -4.03 -13.80
N LEU A 234 -22.14 -3.94 -12.48
CA LEU A 234 -23.06 -4.84 -11.78
C LEU A 234 -24.48 -4.65 -12.33
N SER A 235 -25.27 -5.74 -12.39
CA SER A 235 -26.60 -5.74 -13.02
C SER A 235 -27.55 -4.66 -12.47
N GLU A 236 -27.61 -4.50 -11.14
CA GLU A 236 -28.42 -3.45 -10.51
C GLU A 236 -27.86 -2.05 -10.81
N GLY A 237 -26.54 -1.90 -10.84
CA GLY A 237 -25.87 -0.67 -11.21
C GLY A 237 -26.18 -0.25 -12.65
N TRP A 238 -26.13 -1.19 -13.61
CA TRP A 238 -26.49 -0.93 -15.00
C TRP A 238 -27.95 -0.50 -15.13
N THR A 239 -28.85 -1.19 -14.44
CA THR A 239 -30.28 -0.82 -14.41
C THR A 239 -30.48 0.59 -13.87
N THR A 240 -29.74 0.95 -12.81
CA THR A 240 -29.80 2.27 -12.18
C THR A 240 -29.28 3.38 -13.11
N VAL A 241 -28.10 3.19 -13.71
CA VAL A 241 -27.51 4.12 -14.69
C VAL A 241 -28.47 4.40 -15.84
N GLN A 242 -29.11 3.37 -16.38
CA GLN A 242 -30.06 3.50 -17.47
C GLN A 242 -31.36 4.20 -17.04
N THR A 243 -31.87 3.88 -15.85
CA THR A 243 -33.14 4.44 -15.34
C THR A 243 -33.00 5.91 -14.97
N GLU A 244 -31.86 6.29 -14.39
CA GLU A 244 -31.61 7.65 -13.92
C GLU A 244 -30.82 8.50 -14.92
N GLY A 245 -30.31 7.91 -16.01
CA GLY A 245 -29.57 8.62 -17.05
C GLY A 245 -28.23 9.17 -16.58
N TRP A 246 -27.46 8.39 -15.81
CA TRP A 246 -26.15 8.84 -15.33
C TRP A 246 -25.11 8.86 -16.45
N GLU A 247 -24.43 9.99 -16.62
CA GLU A 247 -23.36 10.16 -17.63
C GLU A 247 -22.03 10.64 -17.02
N ALA A 248 -22.04 11.06 -15.76
CA ALA A 248 -20.93 11.62 -15.00
C ALA A 248 -21.28 11.62 -13.49
N PRO A 249 -20.30 11.86 -12.58
CA PRO A 249 -20.54 12.05 -11.13
C PRO A 249 -21.62 13.10 -10.82
N LEU A 250 -22.32 12.99 -9.68
CA LEU A 250 -23.62 13.65 -9.42
C LEU A 250 -23.67 15.18 -9.67
N TYR A 251 -22.58 15.89 -9.41
CA TYR A 251 -22.53 17.35 -9.53
C TYR A 251 -21.82 17.86 -10.78
N TRP A 252 -21.48 16.96 -11.70
CA TRP A 252 -20.85 17.32 -12.96
C TRP A 252 -21.91 17.76 -13.97
N GLN A 253 -21.65 18.90 -14.62
CA GLN A 253 -22.49 19.43 -15.68
C GLN A 253 -21.62 19.90 -16.85
N ARG A 254 -22.12 19.71 -18.07
CA ARG A 254 -21.41 20.06 -19.29
C ARG A 254 -21.87 21.40 -19.83
N ASN A 255 -20.91 22.25 -20.21
CA ASN A 255 -21.15 23.50 -20.94
C ASN A 255 -20.37 23.51 -22.27
N ALA A 256 -20.39 24.64 -22.99
CA ALA A 256 -19.68 24.78 -24.27
C ALA A 256 -18.15 24.65 -24.19
N ARG A 257 -17.55 24.84 -23.00
CA ARG A 257 -16.10 24.79 -22.74
C ARG A 257 -15.62 23.44 -22.17
N GLY A 258 -16.53 22.62 -21.65
CA GLY A 258 -16.19 21.32 -21.06
C GLY A 258 -17.06 20.97 -19.86
N TRP A 259 -16.54 20.10 -19.01
CA TRP A 259 -17.18 19.71 -17.77
C TRP A 259 -16.86 20.70 -16.64
N GLN A 260 -17.88 20.98 -15.83
CA GLN A 260 -17.80 21.76 -14.61
C GLN A 260 -18.42 20.97 -13.47
N GLN A 261 -17.98 21.22 -12.24
CA GLN A 261 -18.54 20.60 -11.04
C GLN A 261 -19.12 21.66 -10.10
N MET A 262 -20.30 21.38 -9.55
CA MET A 262 -20.79 22.13 -8.40
C MET A 262 -20.07 21.65 -7.14
N SER A 263 -19.47 22.58 -6.39
CA SER A 263 -18.80 22.31 -5.12
C SER A 263 -19.30 23.30 -4.05
N LEU A 264 -18.87 23.14 -2.79
CA LEU A 264 -19.17 24.11 -1.72
C LEU A 264 -18.62 25.51 -2.04
N ALA A 265 -17.68 25.58 -2.97
CA ALA A 265 -17.07 26.79 -3.47
C ALA A 265 -17.82 27.43 -4.66
N GLY A 266 -18.96 26.86 -5.04
CA GLY A 266 -19.75 27.22 -6.22
C GLY A 266 -19.40 26.36 -7.44
N LEU A 267 -19.94 26.75 -8.60
CA LEU A 267 -19.67 26.06 -9.86
C LEU A 267 -18.26 26.39 -10.38
N ARG A 268 -17.43 25.36 -10.61
CA ARG A 268 -16.04 25.51 -11.06
C ARG A 268 -15.70 24.55 -12.19
N GLU A 269 -14.63 24.85 -12.92
CA GLU A 269 -14.02 23.88 -13.82
C GLU A 269 -13.48 22.70 -13.00
N ILE A 270 -13.50 21.51 -13.60
CA ILE A 270 -12.97 20.31 -12.95
C ILE A 270 -11.46 20.42 -12.88
N ASP A 271 -10.90 20.27 -11.68
CA ASP A 271 -9.48 20.04 -11.49
C ASP A 271 -9.17 18.56 -11.77
N PRO A 272 -8.45 18.22 -12.85
CA PRO A 272 -8.16 16.83 -13.19
C PRO A 272 -7.32 16.11 -12.15
N ALA A 273 -6.56 16.83 -11.32
CA ALA A 273 -5.67 16.23 -10.34
C ALA A 273 -6.36 15.94 -9.00
N ALA A 274 -7.48 16.60 -8.72
CA ALA A 274 -8.28 16.34 -7.52
C ALA A 274 -8.93 14.94 -7.53
N PRO A 275 -9.14 14.30 -6.37
CA PRO A 275 -9.88 13.05 -6.27
C PRO A 275 -11.29 13.16 -6.87
N VAL A 276 -11.74 12.10 -7.54
CA VAL A 276 -13.13 12.00 -7.95
C VAL A 276 -14.03 11.81 -6.74
N MET A 277 -15.13 12.56 -6.71
CA MET A 277 -16.09 12.58 -5.60
C MET A 277 -17.53 12.52 -6.10
N HIS A 278 -18.45 12.16 -5.20
CA HIS A 278 -19.89 12.06 -5.43
C HIS A 278 -20.27 10.97 -6.45
N ILE A 279 -19.63 9.81 -6.27
CA ILE A 279 -19.86 8.59 -7.05
C ILE A 279 -20.56 7.52 -6.21
N SER A 280 -21.40 6.73 -6.85
CA SER A 280 -22.06 5.56 -6.28
C SER A 280 -21.09 4.40 -6.11
N TYR A 281 -21.47 3.40 -5.32
CA TYR A 281 -20.75 2.13 -5.26
C TYR A 281 -20.73 1.46 -6.65
N TYR A 282 -21.82 1.56 -7.41
CA TYR A 282 -21.90 1.00 -8.76
C TYR A 282 -20.92 1.65 -9.73
N GLU A 283 -20.82 2.98 -9.71
CA GLU A 283 -19.82 3.73 -10.46
C GLU A 283 -18.39 3.32 -10.04
N ALA A 284 -18.15 3.19 -8.74
CA ALA A 284 -16.85 2.80 -8.22
C ALA A 284 -16.44 1.38 -8.68
N CYS A 285 -17.37 0.42 -8.66
CA CYS A 285 -17.14 -0.92 -9.20
C CYS A 285 -16.87 -0.89 -10.70
N ALA A 286 -17.68 -0.16 -11.48
CA ALA A 286 -17.53 -0.10 -12.93
C ALA A 286 -16.20 0.52 -13.36
N TYR A 287 -15.77 1.57 -12.66
CA TYR A 287 -14.45 2.13 -12.84
C TYR A 287 -13.35 1.13 -12.49
N ALA A 288 -13.45 0.46 -11.33
CA ALA A 288 -12.44 -0.51 -10.90
C ALA A 288 -12.29 -1.66 -11.91
N SER A 289 -13.40 -2.19 -12.42
CA SER A 289 -13.40 -3.20 -13.48
C SER A 289 -12.77 -2.70 -14.78
N TRP A 290 -13.05 -1.46 -15.18
CA TRP A 290 -12.41 -0.85 -16.36
C TRP A 290 -10.89 -0.68 -16.18
N ALA A 291 -10.45 -0.39 -14.96
CA ALA A 291 -9.04 -0.24 -14.61
C ALA A 291 -8.30 -1.57 -14.33
N GLU A 292 -8.93 -2.71 -14.64
CA GLU A 292 -8.42 -4.06 -14.36
C GLU A 292 -7.99 -4.21 -12.89
N ALA A 293 -8.87 -3.76 -12.00
CA ALA A 293 -8.70 -3.76 -10.56
C ALA A 293 -10.03 -4.09 -9.87
N ARG A 294 -10.06 -3.97 -8.54
CA ARG A 294 -11.27 -4.08 -7.71
C ARG A 294 -11.26 -3.03 -6.61
N LEU A 295 -12.35 -2.96 -5.86
CA LEU A 295 -12.38 -2.19 -4.62
C LEU A 295 -11.72 -3.03 -3.49
N PRO A 296 -11.01 -2.41 -2.53
CA PRO A 296 -10.53 -3.12 -1.36
C PRO A 296 -11.72 -3.58 -0.50
N THR A 297 -11.55 -4.68 0.25
CA THR A 297 -12.40 -4.96 1.40
C THR A 297 -12.15 -3.92 2.51
N GLU A 298 -13.08 -3.78 3.46
CA GLU A 298 -12.85 -2.91 4.62
C GLU A 298 -11.66 -3.36 5.46
N THR A 299 -11.37 -4.67 5.46
CA THR A 299 -10.21 -5.24 6.14
C THR A 299 -8.91 -4.86 5.46
N GLU A 300 -8.81 -5.08 4.16
CA GLU A 300 -7.65 -4.69 3.35
C GLU A 300 -7.35 -3.20 3.51
N TRP A 301 -8.40 -2.38 3.43
CA TRP A 301 -8.28 -0.95 3.64
C TRP A 301 -7.75 -0.60 5.04
N GLU A 302 -8.32 -1.17 6.10
CA GLU A 302 -7.92 -0.84 7.48
C GLU A 302 -6.47 -1.24 7.76
N ILE A 303 -6.05 -2.41 7.30
CA ILE A 303 -4.67 -2.88 7.47
C ILE A 303 -3.69 -2.05 6.66
N ALA A 304 -4.04 -1.69 5.42
CA ALA A 304 -3.21 -0.81 4.60
C ALA A 304 -3.13 0.61 5.17
N ALA A 305 -4.21 1.17 5.71
CA ALA A 305 -4.16 2.48 6.34
C ALA A 305 -3.27 2.48 7.60
N ARG A 306 -3.24 1.39 8.36
CA ARG A 306 -2.37 1.23 9.54
C ARG A 306 -0.87 1.14 9.20
N SER A 307 -0.50 0.75 7.98
CA SER A 307 0.91 0.63 7.60
C SER A 307 1.59 1.98 7.34
N GLY A 308 0.80 3.05 7.19
CA GLY A 308 1.31 4.39 6.85
C GLY A 308 1.69 4.57 5.38
N LEU A 309 1.34 3.61 4.52
CA LEU A 309 1.67 3.65 3.09
C LEU A 309 0.63 4.38 2.22
N LEU A 310 -0.51 4.75 2.79
CA LEU A 310 -1.61 5.40 2.07
C LEU A 310 -1.67 6.90 2.34
N GLU A 311 -1.92 7.68 1.30
CA GLU A 311 -2.24 9.11 1.37
C GLU A 311 -3.76 9.31 1.23
N GLN A 312 -4.27 10.52 1.50
CA GLN A 312 -5.69 10.88 1.31
C GLN A 312 -6.67 9.98 2.11
N ILE A 313 -6.30 9.65 3.35
CA ILE A 313 -7.06 8.72 4.18
C ILE A 313 -8.30 9.38 4.81
N GLU A 314 -8.13 10.53 5.46
CA GLU A 314 -9.19 11.15 6.28
C GLU A 314 -9.68 12.51 5.78
N ASP A 315 -8.98 13.13 4.83
CA ASP A 315 -9.12 14.55 4.48
C ASP A 315 -9.67 14.80 3.07
N SER A 316 -9.97 13.73 2.33
CA SER A 316 -10.30 13.80 0.91
C SER A 316 -11.73 13.35 0.64
N ALA A 317 -11.99 12.04 0.63
CA ALA A 317 -13.31 11.47 0.39
C ALA A 317 -13.46 10.11 1.08
N TRP A 318 -14.68 9.78 1.49
CA TRP A 318 -15.04 8.43 1.93
C TRP A 318 -14.81 7.43 0.80
N GLN A 319 -14.18 6.32 1.12
CA GLN A 319 -13.67 5.40 0.11
C GLN A 319 -14.54 4.15 0.08
N TRP A 320 -15.25 3.91 -1.02
CA TRP A 320 -16.05 2.70 -1.19
C TRP A 320 -15.20 1.44 -1.04
N THR A 321 -15.69 0.49 -0.25
CA THR A 321 -15.13 -0.85 -0.15
C THR A 321 -16.10 -1.88 -0.71
N GLN A 322 -15.63 -3.06 -1.07
CA GLN A 322 -16.49 -4.17 -1.47
C GLN A 322 -17.17 -4.90 -0.29
N SER A 323 -17.00 -4.40 0.94
CA SER A 323 -17.55 -5.02 2.14
C SER A 323 -18.98 -4.56 2.41
N ALA A 324 -19.88 -5.53 2.58
CA ALA A 324 -21.23 -5.27 3.10
C ALA A 324 -21.15 -4.75 4.54
N TYR A 325 -22.01 -3.79 4.89
CA TYR A 325 -22.14 -3.31 6.25
C TYR A 325 -22.86 -4.37 7.10
N ALA A 326 -22.07 -5.31 7.62
CA ALA A 326 -22.51 -6.41 8.46
C ALA A 326 -21.94 -6.29 9.89
N PRO A 327 -22.57 -6.93 10.89
CA PRO A 327 -22.03 -6.99 12.25
C PRO A 327 -20.69 -7.73 12.26
N TYR A 328 -19.71 -7.18 12.98
CA TYR A 328 -18.50 -7.94 13.29
C TYR A 328 -18.83 -9.18 14.14
N PRO A 329 -18.04 -10.27 14.03
CA PRO A 329 -18.23 -11.46 14.86
C PRO A 329 -18.25 -11.11 16.35
N GLY A 330 -19.37 -11.38 17.02
CA GLY A 330 -19.56 -11.07 18.44
C GLY A 330 -20.17 -9.70 18.73
N PHE A 331 -20.47 -8.88 17.71
CA PHE A 331 -21.23 -7.64 17.89
C PHE A 331 -22.58 -7.90 18.59
N ARG A 332 -22.90 -7.05 19.55
CA ARG A 332 -24.18 -7.05 20.28
C ARG A 332 -24.64 -5.61 20.48
N PRO A 333 -25.82 -5.22 19.99
CA PRO A 333 -26.35 -3.88 20.24
C PRO A 333 -26.68 -3.73 21.74
N ALA A 334 -26.63 -2.49 22.23
CA ALA A 334 -27.05 -2.19 23.60
C ALA A 334 -28.55 -2.49 23.79
N ASN A 335 -28.95 -2.93 24.99
CA ASN A 335 -30.36 -3.22 25.32
C ASN A 335 -31.22 -1.96 25.58
N SER A 336 -30.72 -0.77 25.30
CA SER A 336 -31.43 0.51 25.45
C SER A 336 -31.84 1.07 24.08
N ALA A 337 -32.61 2.17 24.06
CA ALA A 337 -32.94 2.86 22.81
C ALA A 337 -31.68 3.25 21.99
N VAL A 338 -30.55 3.50 22.66
CA VAL A 338 -29.26 3.76 22.01
C VAL A 338 -28.77 2.56 21.17
N GLY A 339 -29.19 1.33 21.46
CA GLY A 339 -28.88 0.15 20.65
C GLY A 339 -29.45 0.18 19.23
N GLU A 340 -30.41 1.08 18.95
CA GLU A 340 -30.91 1.31 17.59
C GLU A 340 -29.95 2.15 16.73
N TYR A 341 -28.84 2.66 17.29
CA TYR A 341 -27.96 3.60 16.59
C TYR A 341 -27.39 3.02 15.29
N ASN A 342 -26.85 1.79 15.34
CA ASN A 342 -26.16 1.18 14.20
C ASN A 342 -26.73 -0.17 13.78
N GLY A 343 -26.99 -1.09 14.72
CA GLY A 343 -27.23 -2.51 14.42
C GLY A 343 -28.40 -2.78 13.47
N LYS A 344 -29.48 -1.98 13.53
CA LYS A 344 -30.65 -2.17 12.66
C LYS A 344 -30.43 -1.81 11.19
N PHE A 345 -29.32 -1.13 10.88
CA PHE A 345 -28.96 -0.70 9.53
C PHE A 345 -28.00 -1.67 8.82
N MET A 346 -27.59 -2.76 9.48
CA MET A 346 -26.63 -3.74 8.97
C MET A 346 -27.22 -4.69 7.91
N VAL A 347 -27.81 -4.12 6.86
CA VAL A 347 -28.37 -4.84 5.70
C VAL A 347 -28.45 -3.91 4.48
N SER A 348 -28.17 -4.46 3.29
CA SER A 348 -28.29 -3.77 1.99
C SER A 348 -27.44 -2.50 1.81
N GLN A 349 -26.45 -2.28 2.68
CA GLN A 349 -25.54 -1.14 2.62
C GLN A 349 -24.09 -1.62 2.52
N LEU A 350 -23.23 -0.79 1.95
CA LEU A 350 -21.81 -1.06 1.76
C LEU A 350 -21.01 -0.13 2.66
N VAL A 351 -19.86 -0.61 3.11
CA VAL A 351 -18.97 0.15 4.00
C VAL A 351 -18.11 1.12 3.18
N LEU A 352 -17.97 2.35 3.69
CA LEU A 352 -16.94 3.29 3.28
C LEU A 352 -15.98 3.55 4.44
N ARG A 353 -14.70 3.76 4.11
CA ARG A 353 -13.64 3.97 5.09
C ARG A 353 -12.93 5.32 4.89
N GLY A 354 -12.16 5.72 5.90
CA GLY A 354 -11.41 6.98 5.91
C GLY A 354 -12.17 8.12 6.56
N GLY A 355 -12.29 9.20 5.80
CA GLY A 355 -13.01 10.43 6.10
C GLY A 355 -13.07 11.27 4.84
N SER A 356 -13.82 12.37 4.86
CA SER A 356 -13.90 13.30 3.74
C SER A 356 -13.38 14.68 4.12
N CYS A 357 -13.22 15.55 3.11
CA CYS A 357 -12.85 16.95 3.33
C CYS A 357 -13.86 17.75 4.17
N VAL A 358 -15.02 17.18 4.47
CA VAL A 358 -16.05 17.76 5.35
C VAL A 358 -16.22 17.00 6.67
N THR A 359 -15.49 15.90 6.88
CA THR A 359 -15.46 15.19 8.17
C THR A 359 -14.75 16.05 9.22
N PRO A 360 -15.33 16.28 10.41
CA PRO A 360 -14.67 17.09 11.44
C PRO A 360 -13.32 16.49 11.88
N PRO A 361 -12.26 17.32 12.07
CA PRO A 361 -10.97 16.82 12.53
C PRO A 361 -11.07 16.04 13.84
N GLY A 362 -10.44 14.86 13.90
CA GLY A 362 -10.47 13.97 15.06
C GLY A 362 -11.78 13.19 15.24
N HIS A 363 -12.71 13.22 14.27
CA HIS A 363 -13.89 12.35 14.25
C HIS A 363 -13.62 11.01 13.56
N SER A 364 -12.86 11.04 12.48
CA SER A 364 -12.37 9.85 11.77
C SER A 364 -11.41 9.05 12.64
N ARG A 365 -11.33 7.76 12.34
CA ARG A 365 -10.42 6.82 12.96
C ARG A 365 -10.21 5.66 12.00
N LEU A 366 -9.10 4.95 12.14
CA LEU A 366 -8.79 3.88 11.18
C LEU A 366 -9.84 2.79 11.18
N SER A 367 -10.52 2.48 12.29
CA SER A 367 -11.68 1.56 12.33
C SER A 367 -13.00 2.20 11.86
N TYR A 368 -12.99 3.37 11.18
CA TYR A 368 -14.21 4.09 10.76
C TYR A 368 -15.09 3.43 9.72
N ARG A 369 -16.24 2.89 10.15
CA ARG A 369 -17.23 2.22 9.29
C ARG A 369 -18.39 3.18 9.02
N ASN A 370 -18.23 4.00 7.98
CA ASN A 370 -19.36 4.71 7.40
C ASN A 370 -20.13 3.75 6.48
N PHE A 371 -21.40 4.00 6.22
CA PHE A 371 -22.22 3.08 5.44
C PHE A 371 -23.35 3.80 4.72
N PHE A 372 -23.57 3.43 3.46
CA PHE A 372 -24.63 3.96 2.62
C PHE A 372 -25.16 2.89 1.67
N TYR A 373 -26.34 3.15 1.08
CA TYR A 373 -26.87 2.30 0.01
C TYR A 373 -26.04 2.47 -1.27
N PRO A 374 -25.88 1.40 -2.07
CA PRO A 374 -24.93 1.38 -3.18
C PRO A 374 -25.22 2.41 -4.29
N GLY A 375 -26.49 2.80 -4.50
CA GLY A 375 -26.88 3.80 -5.50
C GLY A 375 -26.76 5.26 -5.04
N GLN A 376 -26.47 5.53 -3.77
CA GLN A 376 -26.40 6.89 -3.24
C GLN A 376 -25.10 7.59 -3.65
N ARG A 377 -25.18 8.91 -3.92
CA ARG A 377 -24.08 9.67 -4.56
C ARG A 377 -23.80 11.05 -3.96
N TRP A 378 -24.69 11.59 -3.11
CA TRP A 378 -24.56 12.99 -2.65
C TRP A 378 -23.47 13.19 -1.60
N MET A 379 -23.11 12.12 -0.89
CA MET A 379 -22.00 12.11 0.05
C MET A 379 -20.67 12.36 -0.68
N PHE A 380 -19.65 12.81 0.05
CA PHE A 380 -18.29 12.96 -0.46
C PHE A 380 -17.62 11.58 -0.57
N SER A 381 -18.11 10.74 -1.47
CA SER A 381 -17.61 9.40 -1.77
C SER A 381 -16.69 9.40 -2.98
N GLY A 382 -15.55 8.73 -2.87
CA GLY A 382 -14.61 8.41 -3.95
C GLY A 382 -14.26 6.92 -3.93
N LEU A 383 -13.14 6.57 -4.56
CA LEU A 383 -12.64 5.20 -4.57
C LEU A 383 -11.12 5.12 -4.53
N ARG A 384 -10.65 4.00 -4.00
CA ARG A 384 -9.27 3.53 -4.03
C ARG A 384 -9.25 2.15 -4.67
N LEU A 385 -8.28 1.90 -5.54
CA LEU A 385 -8.16 0.62 -6.22
C LEU A 385 -7.34 -0.36 -5.37
N ALA A 386 -7.73 -1.63 -5.43
CA ALA A 386 -6.96 -2.77 -4.98
C ALA A 386 -6.85 -3.81 -6.09
N ARG A 387 -5.82 -4.66 -6.02
CA ARG A 387 -5.59 -5.77 -6.95
C ARG A 387 -5.23 -7.01 -6.15
N ASP A 388 -5.74 -8.16 -6.56
CA ASP A 388 -5.24 -9.42 -6.06
C ASP A 388 -3.85 -9.67 -6.65
N LEU A 389 -2.96 -10.27 -5.85
CA LEU A 389 -1.78 -10.88 -6.44
C LEU A 389 -2.20 -12.11 -7.23
N PRO A 390 -1.51 -12.44 -8.33
CA PRO A 390 -1.72 -13.71 -9.01
C PRO A 390 -1.63 -14.83 -7.98
N SER A 391 -2.76 -15.49 -7.72
CA SER A 391 -2.78 -16.54 -6.72
C SER A 391 -1.94 -17.72 -7.23
N ALA A 392 -1.21 -18.37 -6.33
CA ALA A 392 -0.52 -19.63 -6.65
C ALA A 392 -1.50 -20.78 -7.03
N HIS A 393 -2.82 -20.52 -6.99
CA HIS A 393 -3.90 -21.47 -7.29
C HIS A 393 -4.74 -21.09 -8.53
N GLU A 394 -4.62 -19.88 -9.08
CA GLU A 394 -5.18 -19.55 -10.41
C GLU A 394 -4.28 -20.01 -11.56
N SER A 395 -3.18 -20.69 -11.24
CA SER A 395 -2.42 -21.53 -12.17
C SER A 395 -3.05 -22.92 -12.39
N ASP A 396 -4.12 -23.29 -11.66
CA ASP A 396 -4.75 -24.62 -11.77
C ASP A 396 -6.05 -24.67 -12.60
N THR A 397 -6.53 -23.55 -13.16
CA THR A 397 -7.55 -23.60 -14.21
C THR A 397 -7.18 -22.73 -15.41
N ALA A 398 -6.60 -23.39 -16.42
CA ALA A 398 -6.28 -22.90 -17.77
C ALA A 398 -5.20 -21.80 -17.82
N GLY A 399 -3.96 -22.26 -18.04
CA GLY A 399 -2.78 -21.43 -18.17
C GLY A 399 -2.88 -20.33 -19.23
N THR A 400 -2.39 -19.16 -18.85
CA THR A 400 -1.67 -18.29 -19.78
C THR A 400 -0.29 -18.08 -19.20
N ALA A 401 0.66 -18.91 -19.64
CA ALA A 401 2.06 -18.71 -19.30
C ALA A 401 2.53 -17.36 -19.86
N ASN A 402 3.30 -16.61 -19.06
CA ASN A 402 3.71 -15.27 -19.42
C ASN A 402 4.93 -15.29 -20.35
N TYR A 403 4.68 -15.71 -21.59
CA TYR A 403 5.68 -15.92 -22.65
C TYR A 403 6.30 -14.61 -23.19
N THR A 404 5.89 -13.46 -22.67
CA THR A 404 6.43 -12.14 -23.03
C THR A 404 7.53 -11.65 -22.08
N SER A 405 7.73 -12.33 -20.94
CA SER A 405 8.75 -11.97 -19.95
C SER A 405 10.18 -12.02 -20.51
N ALA A 406 11.08 -11.20 -19.96
CA ALA A 406 12.50 -11.24 -20.30
C ALA A 406 13.10 -12.64 -20.08
N PHE A 407 12.65 -13.36 -19.05
CA PHE A 407 13.04 -14.75 -18.80
C PHE A 407 12.61 -15.68 -19.94
N ALA A 408 11.38 -15.57 -20.46
CA ALA A 408 10.93 -16.35 -21.61
C ALA A 408 11.78 -16.08 -22.87
N GLN A 409 12.16 -14.82 -23.08
CA GLN A 409 13.02 -14.42 -24.21
C GLN A 409 14.43 -15.02 -24.09
N ASP A 410 15.04 -14.91 -22.92
CA ASP A 410 16.38 -15.44 -22.64
C ASP A 410 16.41 -16.97 -22.68
N VAL A 411 15.34 -17.64 -22.24
CA VAL A 411 15.21 -19.11 -22.36
C VAL A 411 15.13 -19.53 -23.82
N ARG A 412 14.32 -18.86 -24.64
CA ARG A 412 14.27 -19.13 -26.09
C ARG A 412 15.61 -18.91 -26.78
N ALA A 413 16.25 -17.78 -26.50
CA ALA A 413 17.54 -17.44 -27.08
C ALA A 413 18.66 -18.37 -26.61
N GLY A 414 18.65 -18.77 -25.33
CA GLY A 414 19.67 -19.61 -24.72
C GLY A 414 19.59 -21.07 -25.15
N LEU A 415 18.39 -21.64 -25.14
CA LEU A 415 18.15 -23.04 -25.53
C LEU A 415 18.15 -23.24 -27.05
N GLY A 416 17.93 -22.18 -27.84
CA GLY A 416 17.98 -22.22 -29.31
C GLY A 416 19.39 -22.21 -29.90
N LYS A 417 20.45 -22.04 -29.08
CA LYS A 417 21.85 -22.07 -29.54
C LYS A 417 22.35 -23.50 -29.79
N ALA A 418 23.34 -23.63 -30.66
CA ALA A 418 24.08 -24.90 -30.85
C ALA A 418 24.82 -25.30 -29.56
N GLU A 419 25.40 -24.33 -28.86
CA GLU A 419 25.89 -24.48 -27.49
C GLU A 419 24.90 -23.80 -26.55
N LYS A 420 24.04 -24.60 -25.91
CA LYS A 420 22.96 -24.09 -25.07
C LYS A 420 23.53 -23.44 -23.81
N SER A 421 23.06 -22.24 -23.48
CA SER A 421 23.49 -21.53 -22.27
C SER A 421 22.43 -20.59 -21.73
N LEU A 422 22.33 -20.49 -20.41
CA LEU A 422 21.43 -19.56 -19.69
C LEU A 422 22.21 -18.78 -18.63
N ALA A 423 21.75 -17.56 -18.35
CA ALA A 423 22.41 -16.67 -17.40
C ALA A 423 22.16 -17.12 -15.94
N PRO A 424 23.19 -17.07 -15.06
CA PRO A 424 23.08 -17.54 -13.68
C PRO A 424 22.13 -16.69 -12.82
N LYS A 425 21.78 -15.47 -13.25
CA LYS A 425 20.79 -14.64 -12.54
C LYS A 425 19.43 -15.34 -12.40
N TYR A 426 19.12 -16.29 -13.28
CA TYR A 426 17.88 -17.06 -13.22
C TYR A 426 17.86 -18.14 -12.15
N PHE A 427 19.00 -18.45 -11.52
CA PHE A 427 19.03 -19.31 -10.35
C PHE A 427 18.33 -18.68 -9.15
N TYR A 428 18.36 -17.35 -9.01
CA TYR A 428 17.97 -16.65 -7.79
C TYR A 428 16.48 -16.28 -7.76
N ASP A 429 15.60 -17.25 -8.09
CA ASP A 429 14.21 -17.18 -7.63
C ASP A 429 14.14 -17.51 -6.12
N ALA A 430 12.96 -17.44 -5.51
CA ALA A 430 12.83 -17.68 -4.06
C ALA A 430 13.43 -19.03 -3.61
N ALA A 431 13.15 -20.11 -4.36
CA ALA A 431 13.67 -21.45 -4.05
C ALA A 431 15.19 -21.53 -4.23
N GLY A 432 15.73 -20.93 -5.29
CA GLY A 432 17.16 -20.93 -5.54
C GLY A 432 17.93 -20.03 -4.57
N SER A 433 17.35 -18.92 -4.10
CA SER A 433 17.92 -18.14 -2.99
C SER A 433 18.05 -18.98 -1.72
N GLU A 434 17.04 -19.80 -1.38
CA GLU A 434 17.10 -20.71 -0.22
C GLU A 434 18.15 -21.81 -0.41
N LEU A 435 18.25 -22.38 -1.62
CA LEU A 435 19.26 -23.37 -1.95
C LEU A 435 20.68 -22.77 -1.87
N PHE A 436 20.89 -21.55 -2.36
CA PHE A 436 22.18 -20.86 -2.24
C PHE A 436 22.56 -20.57 -0.78
N GLU A 437 21.58 -20.20 0.05
CA GLU A 437 21.79 -20.06 1.49
C GLU A 437 22.15 -21.39 2.17
N ALA A 438 21.62 -22.51 1.68
CA ALA A 438 22.03 -23.84 2.13
C ALA A 438 23.46 -24.17 1.65
N ILE A 439 23.82 -23.85 0.40
CA ILE A 439 25.20 -23.98 -0.12
C ILE A 439 26.17 -23.21 0.77
N CYS A 440 25.86 -21.98 1.16
CA CYS A 440 26.71 -21.18 2.04
C CYS A 440 27.02 -21.83 3.41
N ARG A 441 26.25 -22.85 3.81
CA ARG A 441 26.40 -23.60 5.06
C ARG A 441 27.05 -24.97 4.87
N THR A 442 27.25 -25.44 3.65
CA THR A 442 27.95 -26.71 3.39
C THR A 442 29.40 -26.61 3.85
N ARG A 443 30.01 -27.75 4.13
CA ARG A 443 31.39 -27.80 4.61
C ARG A 443 32.36 -27.30 3.53
N GLU A 444 32.07 -27.63 2.29
CA GLU A 444 32.89 -27.40 1.11
C GLU A 444 32.85 -25.93 0.64
N TYR A 445 31.71 -25.25 0.77
CA TYR A 445 31.57 -23.84 0.35
C TYR A 445 32.21 -22.88 1.36
N TYR A 446 33.53 -22.73 1.25
CA TYR A 446 34.32 -21.80 2.07
C TYR A 446 34.12 -20.29 1.81
N PRO A 447 33.76 -19.79 0.60
CA PRO A 447 33.84 -18.36 0.29
C PRO A 447 33.09 -17.47 1.29
N THR A 448 31.83 -17.81 1.61
CA THR A 448 31.00 -17.05 2.55
C THR A 448 31.63 -16.96 3.94
N ARG A 449 32.20 -18.07 4.45
CA ARG A 449 32.83 -18.10 5.77
C ARG A 449 34.15 -17.33 5.80
N ALA A 450 35.00 -17.51 4.78
CA ALA A 450 36.28 -16.85 4.67
C ALA A 450 36.12 -15.33 4.54
N GLU A 451 35.14 -14.88 3.73
CA GLU A 451 34.85 -13.46 3.54
C GLU A 451 34.26 -12.83 4.80
N THR A 452 33.31 -13.52 5.46
CA THR A 452 32.73 -13.05 6.72
C THR A 452 33.80 -12.90 7.81
N ALA A 453 34.74 -13.83 7.90
CA ALA A 453 35.87 -13.74 8.84
C ALA A 453 36.79 -12.56 8.50
N LEU A 454 37.14 -12.40 7.22
CA LEU A 454 37.97 -11.28 6.77
C LEU A 454 37.30 -9.94 7.05
N LEU A 455 36.00 -9.79 6.74
CA LEU A 455 35.22 -8.57 7.02
C LEU A 455 35.27 -8.19 8.49
N LYS A 456 35.16 -9.16 9.42
CA LYS A 456 35.27 -8.89 10.86
C LYS A 456 36.62 -8.29 11.23
N ASP A 457 37.69 -8.81 10.64
CA ASP A 457 39.05 -8.35 10.93
C ASP A 457 39.33 -6.96 10.35
N ILE A 458 38.71 -6.60 9.22
CA ILE A 458 39.00 -5.36 8.48
C ILE A 458 37.90 -4.30 8.59
N ALA A 459 36.79 -4.55 9.29
CA ALA A 459 35.62 -3.65 9.29
C ALA A 459 35.97 -2.21 9.71
N GLN A 460 36.89 -2.05 10.68
CA GLN A 460 37.35 -0.73 11.13
C GLN A 460 38.20 -0.03 10.08
N ASP A 461 39.06 -0.76 9.36
CA ASP A 461 39.84 -0.22 8.26
C ASP A 461 38.94 0.22 7.09
N LEU A 462 37.89 -0.55 6.80
CA LEU A 462 36.88 -0.20 5.80
C LEU A 462 36.09 1.06 6.20
N SER A 463 35.64 1.14 7.45
CA SER A 463 34.94 2.31 7.99
C SER A 463 35.75 3.60 7.85
N ALA A 464 37.06 3.55 8.11
CA ALA A 464 37.95 4.70 7.93
C ALA A 464 38.04 5.19 6.46
N CYS A 465 37.66 4.34 5.51
CA CYS A 465 37.60 4.65 4.08
C CYS A 465 36.19 5.07 3.61
N ILE A 466 35.19 5.15 4.50
CA ILE A 466 33.82 5.57 4.18
C ILE A 466 33.63 7.04 4.62
N PRO A 467 33.23 7.96 3.72
CA PRO A 467 32.98 9.36 4.08
C PRO A 467 31.82 9.54 5.08
N ASP A 468 31.88 10.59 5.89
CA ASP A 468 30.79 10.95 6.79
C ASP A 468 29.49 11.27 6.03
N GLY A 469 28.37 10.73 6.51
CA GLY A 469 27.05 10.92 5.90
C GLY A 469 26.88 10.21 4.56
N ALA A 470 27.74 9.23 4.23
CA ALA A 470 27.67 8.51 2.98
C ALA A 470 26.42 7.61 2.87
N ALA A 471 26.01 7.36 1.63
CA ALA A 471 25.08 6.29 1.27
C ALA A 471 25.87 5.04 0.88
N LEU A 472 25.59 3.91 1.53
CA LEU A 472 26.13 2.60 1.18
C LEU A 472 25.14 1.86 0.27
N ILE A 473 25.54 1.58 -0.96
CA ILE A 473 24.74 0.82 -1.94
C ILE A 473 25.29 -0.59 -2.02
N GLU A 474 24.49 -1.60 -1.69
CA GLU A 474 24.90 -3.00 -1.80
C GLU A 474 24.29 -3.68 -3.02
N PHE A 475 25.13 -4.26 -3.89
CA PHE A 475 24.68 -5.05 -5.03
C PHE A 475 24.57 -6.53 -4.65
N GLY A 476 23.41 -7.15 -4.88
CA GLY A 476 23.15 -8.55 -4.54
C GLY A 476 23.19 -8.78 -3.04
N SER A 477 22.40 -8.01 -2.28
CA SER A 477 22.50 -7.96 -0.82
C SER A 477 22.12 -9.26 -0.09
N GLY A 478 21.32 -10.13 -0.72
CA GLY A 478 20.82 -11.37 -0.12
C GLY A 478 20.21 -11.13 1.26
N ALA A 479 20.65 -11.90 2.26
CA ALA A 479 20.23 -11.75 3.66
C ALA A 479 20.93 -10.59 4.42
N SER A 480 21.81 -9.82 3.77
CA SER A 480 22.58 -8.69 4.32
C SER A 480 23.41 -9.00 5.59
N LEU A 481 23.71 -10.28 5.86
CA LEU A 481 24.42 -10.71 7.07
C LEU A 481 25.85 -10.15 7.12
N LYS A 482 26.52 -10.09 5.97
CA LYS A 482 27.89 -9.56 5.85
C LYS A 482 27.92 -8.05 6.02
N THR A 483 26.91 -7.37 5.51
CA THR A 483 26.81 -5.90 5.53
C THR A 483 26.64 -5.34 6.92
N ARG A 484 26.00 -6.09 7.83
CA ARG A 484 25.93 -5.75 9.26
C ARG A 484 27.32 -5.45 9.84
N LEU A 485 28.35 -6.20 9.45
CA LEU A 485 29.71 -5.98 9.94
C LEU A 485 30.25 -4.60 9.53
N VAL A 486 29.91 -4.15 8.31
CA VAL A 486 30.30 -2.83 7.80
C VAL A 486 29.46 -1.73 8.45
N LEU A 487 28.15 -1.94 8.58
CA LEU A 487 27.23 -0.99 9.22
C LEU A 487 27.57 -0.76 10.71
N GLU A 488 27.87 -1.83 11.45
CA GLU A 488 28.26 -1.75 12.86
C GLU A 488 29.58 -1.00 13.07
N ALA A 489 30.54 -1.17 12.15
CA ALA A 489 31.80 -0.45 12.19
C ALA A 489 31.69 0.99 11.66
N SER A 490 30.61 1.33 10.94
CA SER A 490 30.46 2.60 10.21
C SER A 490 29.21 3.38 10.64
N PRO A 491 29.12 3.84 11.90
CA PRO A 491 27.97 4.60 12.40
C PRO A 491 27.77 5.96 11.71
N GLN A 492 28.74 6.41 10.91
CA GLN A 492 28.68 7.61 10.09
C GLN A 492 27.85 7.45 8.80
N LEU A 493 27.37 6.24 8.49
CA LEU A 493 26.48 6.00 7.35
C LEU A 493 25.06 6.50 7.66
N ASP A 494 24.52 7.34 6.77
CA ASP A 494 23.16 7.89 6.88
C ASP A 494 22.13 7.00 6.17
N VAL A 495 22.54 6.39 5.05
CA VAL A 495 21.65 5.71 4.12
C VAL A 495 22.26 4.36 3.72
N TYR A 496 21.44 3.33 3.71
CA TYR A 496 21.78 2.02 3.17
C TYR A 496 20.75 1.62 2.11
N ILE A 497 21.25 1.29 0.92
CA ILE A 497 20.45 0.86 -0.24
C ILE A 497 20.84 -0.58 -0.57
N PRO A 498 20.13 -1.58 -0.02
CA PRO A 498 20.28 -2.95 -0.48
C PRO A 498 19.57 -3.13 -1.82
N LEU A 499 20.27 -3.69 -2.81
CA LEU A 499 19.73 -4.03 -4.12
C LEU A 499 19.80 -5.55 -4.33
N ASP A 500 18.66 -6.18 -4.60
CA ASP A 500 18.60 -7.61 -4.91
C ASP A 500 17.51 -7.96 -5.94
N ILE A 501 17.71 -9.04 -6.69
CA ILE A 501 16.69 -9.57 -7.62
C ILE A 501 15.60 -10.34 -6.87
N SER A 502 15.92 -10.87 -5.69
CA SER A 502 15.03 -11.60 -4.80
C SER A 502 14.33 -10.66 -3.83
N GLU A 503 13.10 -10.25 -4.17
CA GLU A 503 12.28 -9.37 -3.34
C GLU A 503 12.06 -9.93 -1.92
N SER A 504 11.89 -11.24 -1.79
CA SER A 504 11.68 -11.89 -0.50
C SER A 504 12.92 -11.81 0.41
N ALA A 505 14.12 -12.04 -0.14
CA ALA A 505 15.38 -11.90 0.59
C ALA A 505 15.58 -10.43 1.04
N LEU A 506 15.36 -9.49 0.11
CA LEU A 506 15.51 -8.06 0.35
C LEU A 506 14.56 -7.52 1.42
N ARG A 507 13.29 -7.96 1.39
CA ARG A 507 12.27 -7.57 2.37
C ARG A 507 12.61 -8.08 3.77
N ASN A 508 13.00 -9.36 3.89
CA ASN A 508 13.37 -9.96 5.17
C ASN A 508 14.60 -9.27 5.78
N ALA A 509 15.61 -8.98 4.96
CA ALA A 509 16.78 -8.23 5.39
C ALA A 509 16.41 -6.82 5.85
N THR A 510 15.59 -6.10 5.08
CA THR A 510 15.20 -4.71 5.37
C THR A 510 14.46 -4.56 6.69
N VAL A 511 13.44 -5.39 6.93
CA VAL A 511 12.65 -5.35 8.18
C VAL A 511 13.55 -5.53 9.40
N GLN A 512 14.47 -6.50 9.32
CA GLN A 512 15.38 -6.77 10.42
C GLN A 512 16.41 -5.64 10.60
N LEU A 513 16.96 -5.07 9.51
CA LEU A 513 17.92 -3.97 9.57
C LEU A 513 17.30 -2.67 10.10
N GLN A 514 16.07 -2.32 9.70
CA GLN A 514 15.37 -1.14 10.22
C GLN A 514 15.10 -1.25 11.73
N LYS A 515 14.84 -2.47 12.21
CA LYS A 515 14.69 -2.75 13.65
C LYS A 515 16.02 -2.63 14.40
N ASP A 516 17.09 -3.16 13.82
CA ASP A 516 18.40 -3.23 14.46
C ASP A 516 19.15 -1.87 14.41
N TYR A 517 18.90 -1.05 13.38
CA TYR A 517 19.54 0.25 13.15
C TYR A 517 18.50 1.37 12.86
N PRO A 518 17.73 1.83 13.86
CA PRO A 518 16.62 2.77 13.65
C PRO A 518 17.04 4.18 13.18
N ALA A 519 18.32 4.54 13.32
CA ALA A 519 18.87 5.80 12.83
C ALA A 519 19.37 5.72 11.38
N LEU A 520 19.52 4.51 10.83
CA LEU A 520 19.97 4.28 9.46
C LEU A 520 18.76 4.28 8.53
N TRP A 521 18.77 5.13 7.50
CA TRP A 521 17.73 5.10 6.48
C TRP A 521 17.97 3.91 5.55
N VAL A 522 17.14 2.87 5.64
CA VAL A 522 17.19 1.71 4.73
C VAL A 522 16.20 1.90 3.58
N ALA A 523 16.70 1.96 2.35
CA ALA A 523 15.91 2.14 1.13
C ALA A 523 16.16 0.96 0.16
N PRO A 524 15.38 -0.15 0.27
CA PRO A 524 15.57 -1.32 -0.58
C PRO A 524 15.17 -1.09 -2.03
N GLU A 525 15.94 -1.67 -2.97
CA GLU A 525 15.66 -1.62 -4.41
C GLU A 525 15.60 -3.04 -4.99
N VAL A 526 14.42 -3.46 -5.46
CA VAL A 526 14.27 -4.75 -6.16
C VAL A 526 14.68 -4.56 -7.61
N GLY A 527 15.71 -5.28 -8.07
CA GLY A 527 16.14 -5.14 -9.46
C GLY A 527 17.34 -5.99 -9.84
N ASP A 528 17.57 -6.07 -11.14
CA ASP A 528 18.80 -6.62 -11.71
C ASP A 528 19.89 -5.55 -11.62
N PHE A 529 20.92 -5.75 -10.78
CA PHE A 529 22.03 -4.80 -10.63
C PHE A 529 22.86 -4.65 -11.92
N CYS A 530 22.68 -5.50 -12.93
CA CYS A 530 23.25 -5.28 -14.26
C CYS A 530 22.59 -4.09 -14.98
N HIS A 531 21.40 -3.69 -14.55
CA HIS A 531 20.59 -2.60 -15.09
C HIS A 531 20.28 -1.58 -14.00
N LEU A 532 21.30 -0.79 -13.64
CA LEU A 532 21.18 0.23 -12.60
C LEU A 532 20.23 1.35 -13.04
N ALA A 533 19.13 1.51 -12.30
CA ALA A 533 18.18 2.62 -12.41
C ALA A 533 18.69 3.87 -11.68
N ASP A 534 17.92 4.97 -11.67
CA ASP A 534 18.30 6.15 -10.90
C ASP A 534 18.22 5.90 -9.39
N LEU A 535 19.21 6.37 -8.63
CA LEU A 535 19.23 6.28 -7.17
C LEU A 535 17.98 6.93 -6.53
N PRO A 536 17.44 6.38 -5.43
CA PRO A 536 16.39 7.03 -4.66
C PRO A 536 16.88 8.37 -4.10
N MET A 537 15.95 9.33 -3.97
CA MET A 537 16.25 10.71 -3.55
C MET A 537 17.18 10.84 -2.33
N PRO A 538 17.05 10.02 -1.27
CA PRO A 538 17.92 10.10 -0.09
C PRO A 538 19.42 9.93 -0.36
N ALA A 539 19.82 9.22 -1.43
CA ALA A 539 21.23 8.99 -1.77
C ALA A 539 21.78 9.96 -2.82
N ARG A 540 20.93 10.75 -3.51
CA ARG A 540 21.39 11.62 -4.61
C ARG A 540 22.29 12.75 -4.13
N THR A 541 22.10 13.23 -2.90
CA THR A 541 22.80 14.41 -2.33
C THR A 541 23.96 14.04 -1.39
N ARG A 542 24.33 12.75 -1.30
CA ARG A 542 25.33 12.24 -0.36
C ARG A 542 26.55 11.66 -1.09
N PRO A 543 27.72 11.56 -0.44
CA PRO A 543 28.82 10.71 -0.91
C PRO A 543 28.32 9.26 -1.06
N ARG A 544 28.79 8.54 -2.09
CA ARG A 544 28.26 7.21 -2.43
C ARG A 544 29.37 6.18 -2.40
N VAL A 545 29.14 5.10 -1.66
CA VAL A 545 30.05 3.96 -1.60
C VAL A 545 29.27 2.72 -2.03
N ALA A 546 29.75 2.03 -3.05
CA ALA A 546 29.22 0.72 -3.40
C ALA A 546 29.90 -0.38 -2.59
N PHE A 547 29.10 -1.36 -2.19
CA PHE A 547 29.54 -2.60 -1.59
C PHE A 547 29.05 -3.76 -2.46
N PHE A 548 29.97 -4.59 -2.93
CA PHE A 548 29.63 -5.77 -3.71
C PHE A 548 30.33 -6.99 -3.11
N PRO A 549 29.82 -7.50 -1.98
CA PRO A 549 30.45 -8.62 -1.29
C PRO A 549 30.13 -9.95 -1.97
N GLY A 550 30.94 -10.96 -1.71
CA GLY A 550 30.80 -12.31 -2.24
C GLY A 550 31.63 -12.51 -3.50
N SER A 551 31.30 -13.55 -4.26
CA SER A 551 32.02 -13.94 -5.47
C SER A 551 31.25 -13.66 -6.75
N THR A 552 30.15 -12.90 -6.68
CA THR A 552 29.19 -12.70 -7.78
C THR A 552 29.79 -12.00 -9.00
N LEU A 553 30.79 -11.12 -8.85
CA LEU A 553 31.52 -10.58 -10.00
C LEU A 553 32.24 -11.69 -10.80
N GLY A 554 32.56 -12.82 -10.15
CA GLY A 554 33.07 -14.01 -10.81
C GLY A 554 32.12 -14.57 -11.87
N ASN A 555 30.82 -14.28 -11.80
CA ASN A 555 29.80 -14.85 -12.70
C ASN A 555 29.79 -14.23 -14.11
N PHE A 556 30.52 -13.14 -14.28
CA PHE A 556 30.64 -12.41 -15.52
C PHE A 556 31.85 -12.87 -16.33
N CYS A 557 31.75 -12.85 -17.67
CA CYS A 557 32.96 -12.98 -18.48
C CYS A 557 33.84 -11.74 -18.28
N GLN A 558 35.12 -11.83 -18.66
CA GLN A 558 36.07 -10.75 -18.45
C GLN A 558 35.58 -9.39 -19.01
N GLN A 559 34.97 -9.38 -20.19
CA GLN A 559 34.47 -8.16 -20.80
C GLN A 559 33.24 -7.62 -20.06
N ASP A 560 32.31 -8.49 -19.66
CA ASP A 560 31.12 -8.10 -18.91
C ASP A 560 31.49 -7.57 -17.51
N SER A 561 32.51 -8.13 -16.85
CA SER A 561 33.04 -7.59 -15.58
C SER A 561 33.57 -6.17 -15.76
N VAL A 562 34.30 -5.90 -16.85
CA VAL A 562 34.79 -4.55 -17.17
C VAL A 562 33.64 -3.58 -17.39
N ASP A 563 32.63 -3.99 -18.16
CA ASP A 563 31.51 -3.12 -18.51
C ASP A 563 30.57 -2.88 -17.32
N PHE A 564 30.37 -3.89 -16.46
CA PHE A 564 29.69 -3.74 -15.17
C PHE A 564 30.43 -2.75 -14.27
N LEU A 565 31.74 -2.92 -14.07
CA LEU A 565 32.53 -2.00 -13.24
C LEU A 565 32.52 -0.56 -13.78
N ARG A 566 32.53 -0.39 -15.11
CA ARG A 566 32.35 0.94 -15.74
C ARG A 566 30.97 1.52 -15.46
N SER A 567 29.92 0.70 -15.50
CA SER A 567 28.55 1.10 -15.19
C SER A 567 28.45 1.57 -13.73
N VAL A 568 28.98 0.78 -12.78
CA VAL A 568 29.03 1.14 -11.36
C VAL A 568 29.77 2.47 -11.13
N ARG A 569 30.89 2.70 -11.82
CA ARG A 569 31.63 3.97 -11.72
C ARG A 569 30.79 5.16 -12.15
N ARG A 570 30.11 5.05 -13.30
CA ARG A 570 29.21 6.11 -13.81
C ARG A 570 28.04 6.35 -12.88
N PHE A 571 27.47 5.28 -12.34
CA PHE A 571 26.35 5.30 -11.41
C PHE A 571 26.69 6.01 -10.09
N LEU A 572 27.89 5.74 -9.54
CA LEU A 572 28.36 6.40 -8.33
C LEU A 572 28.76 7.86 -8.54
N GLY A 573 29.30 8.22 -9.70
CA GLY A 573 29.64 9.61 -10.05
C GLY A 573 31.07 10.00 -9.66
N GLN A 574 31.28 11.26 -9.29
CA GLN A 574 32.62 11.77 -8.91
C GLN A 574 33.06 11.19 -7.55
N ASP A 575 34.36 10.93 -7.40
CA ASP A 575 34.97 10.31 -6.21
C ASP A 575 34.34 8.97 -5.83
N ALA A 576 33.97 8.18 -6.84
CA ALA A 576 33.33 6.87 -6.67
C ALA A 576 34.23 5.92 -5.87
N ARG A 577 33.65 5.25 -4.88
CA ARG A 577 34.32 4.18 -4.10
C ARG A 577 33.53 2.89 -4.22
N LEU A 578 34.23 1.80 -4.53
CA LEU A 578 33.67 0.46 -4.59
C LEU A 578 34.49 -0.49 -3.72
N ILE A 579 33.82 -1.10 -2.75
CA ILE A 579 34.35 -2.22 -1.96
C ILE A 579 33.83 -3.50 -2.60
N VAL A 580 34.70 -4.32 -3.17
CA VAL A 580 34.33 -5.54 -3.90
C VAL A 580 35.00 -6.77 -3.30
N GLY A 581 34.19 -7.79 -3.03
CA GLY A 581 34.65 -9.14 -2.67
C GLY A 581 34.96 -9.95 -3.92
N LEU A 582 36.06 -10.72 -3.90
CA LEU A 582 36.42 -11.61 -5.00
C LEU A 582 37.01 -12.92 -4.46
N ASP A 583 36.69 -14.01 -5.15
CA ASP A 583 37.23 -15.31 -4.81
C ASP A 583 38.57 -15.55 -5.51
N MET A 584 39.62 -15.88 -4.74
CA MET A 584 40.98 -15.96 -5.27
C MET A 584 41.27 -17.30 -5.93
N LEU A 585 42.24 -17.36 -6.84
CA LEU A 585 42.76 -18.61 -7.35
C LEU A 585 43.44 -19.41 -6.23
N LYS A 586 43.15 -20.71 -6.16
CA LYS A 586 43.68 -21.63 -5.14
C LYS A 586 43.63 -23.07 -5.64
N ASP A 587 43.92 -24.01 -4.75
CA ASP A 587 43.88 -25.44 -5.04
C ASP A 587 42.57 -25.86 -5.74
N ILE A 588 42.72 -26.55 -6.87
CA ILE A 588 41.60 -26.90 -7.77
C ILE A 588 40.63 -27.84 -7.07
N SER A 589 41.11 -28.81 -6.28
CA SER A 589 40.22 -29.76 -5.58
C SER A 589 39.34 -29.06 -4.55
N THR A 590 39.83 -27.97 -3.96
CA THR A 590 39.04 -27.11 -3.07
C THR A 590 37.99 -26.31 -3.83
N LEU A 591 38.30 -25.87 -5.06
CA LEU A 591 37.36 -25.17 -5.93
C LEU A 591 36.26 -26.12 -6.42
N GLU A 592 36.62 -27.30 -6.92
CA GLU A 592 35.67 -28.31 -7.39
C GLU A 592 34.71 -28.72 -6.28
N ALA A 593 35.21 -29.04 -5.08
CA ALA A 593 34.37 -29.42 -3.94
C ALA A 593 33.36 -28.32 -3.55
N ALA A 594 33.72 -27.03 -3.69
CA ALA A 594 32.81 -25.94 -3.39
C ALA A 594 31.65 -25.82 -4.38
N TYR A 595 31.80 -26.28 -5.63
CA TYR A 595 30.76 -26.19 -6.66
C TYR A 595 30.13 -27.55 -7.00
N ASP A 596 30.56 -28.62 -6.34
CA ASP A 596 29.97 -29.96 -6.40
C ASP A 596 30.02 -30.58 -4.99
N ASP A 597 29.17 -30.06 -4.09
CA ASP A 597 29.14 -30.50 -2.70
C ASP A 597 28.59 -31.93 -2.58
N ALA A 598 29.11 -32.67 -1.60
CA ALA A 598 28.76 -34.07 -1.38
C ALA A 598 27.28 -34.29 -0.98
N ASP A 599 26.60 -33.27 -0.45
CA ASP A 599 25.20 -33.31 -0.06
C ASP A 599 24.25 -33.06 -1.26
N GLY A 600 24.80 -32.72 -2.43
CA GLY A 600 24.07 -32.51 -3.67
C GLY A 600 23.21 -31.24 -3.69
N ILE A 601 23.49 -30.28 -2.82
CA ILE A 601 22.70 -29.03 -2.72
C ILE A 601 22.99 -28.12 -3.91
N THR A 602 24.24 -28.04 -4.36
CA THR A 602 24.67 -27.29 -5.56
C THR A 602 24.08 -27.89 -6.83
N ALA A 603 23.98 -29.23 -6.87
CA ALA A 603 23.27 -29.94 -7.91
C ALA A 603 21.78 -29.53 -7.97
N GLN A 604 21.10 -29.48 -6.82
CA GLN A 604 19.71 -29.03 -6.73
C GLN A 604 19.56 -27.55 -7.13
N PHE A 605 20.48 -26.69 -6.69
CA PHE A 605 20.52 -25.28 -7.06
C PHE A 605 20.66 -25.08 -8.57
N ASN A 606 21.55 -25.82 -9.23
CA ASN A 606 21.69 -25.74 -10.68
C ASN A 606 20.44 -26.26 -11.41
N LYS A 607 19.89 -27.41 -10.98
CA LYS A 607 18.66 -27.99 -11.53
C LYS A 607 17.42 -27.13 -11.30
N ASN A 608 17.43 -26.26 -10.27
CA ASN A 608 16.33 -25.33 -10.00
C ASN A 608 16.04 -24.43 -11.20
N LEU A 609 17.04 -24.14 -12.05
CA LEU A 609 16.82 -23.43 -13.31
C LEU A 609 15.78 -24.14 -14.20
N LEU A 610 15.87 -25.46 -14.34
CA LEU A 610 14.91 -26.25 -15.11
C LEU A 610 13.55 -26.31 -14.41
N ALA A 611 13.53 -26.46 -13.08
CA ALA A 611 12.28 -26.43 -12.31
C ALA A 611 11.55 -25.09 -12.48
N ARG A 612 12.30 -23.99 -12.49
CA ARG A 612 11.77 -22.65 -12.73
C ARG A 612 11.21 -22.51 -14.15
N ILE A 613 11.92 -23.00 -15.17
CA ILE A 613 11.41 -23.01 -16.55
C ILE A 613 10.10 -23.81 -16.64
N ASN A 614 10.04 -24.97 -15.99
CA ASN A 614 8.81 -25.77 -15.91
C ASN A 614 7.65 -24.98 -15.30
N ARG A 615 7.91 -24.36 -14.16
CA ARG A 615 6.92 -23.62 -13.38
C ARG A 615 6.41 -22.35 -14.07
N GLU A 616 7.32 -21.56 -14.66
CA GLU A 616 6.99 -20.21 -15.16
C GLU A 616 6.72 -20.16 -16.66
N LEU A 617 7.29 -21.08 -17.44
CA LEU A 617 7.29 -21.02 -18.90
C LEU A 617 6.65 -22.25 -19.55
N GLY A 618 5.89 -23.03 -18.78
CA GLY A 618 5.24 -24.26 -19.25
C GLY A 618 6.25 -25.32 -19.70
N GLY A 619 7.41 -25.36 -19.05
CA GLY A 619 8.47 -26.28 -19.41
C GLY A 619 8.14 -27.75 -19.08
N THR A 620 8.69 -28.68 -19.86
CA THR A 620 8.50 -30.14 -19.64
C THR A 620 9.79 -30.88 -19.27
N PHE A 621 10.77 -30.20 -18.67
CA PHE A 621 12.03 -30.81 -18.27
C PHE A 621 11.81 -31.86 -17.18
N ASN A 622 12.33 -33.07 -17.37
CA ASN A 622 12.49 -34.04 -16.29
C ASN A 622 13.87 -33.85 -15.65
N LEU A 623 13.91 -33.28 -14.45
CA LEU A 623 15.16 -32.95 -13.73
C LEU A 623 16.04 -34.16 -13.43
N GLU A 624 15.48 -35.36 -13.35
CA GLU A 624 16.25 -36.60 -13.14
C GLU A 624 17.07 -36.99 -14.38
N GLN A 625 16.72 -36.45 -15.55
CA GLN A 625 17.40 -36.72 -16.83
C GLN A 625 18.47 -35.68 -17.17
N PHE A 626 18.85 -34.86 -16.19
CA PHE A 626 19.93 -33.91 -16.30
C PHE A 626 20.91 -34.13 -15.15
N LEU A 627 22.19 -34.33 -15.47
CA LEU A 627 23.27 -34.45 -14.51
C LEU A 627 23.91 -33.08 -14.27
N HIS A 628 24.12 -32.73 -13.00
CA HIS A 628 24.94 -31.58 -12.66
C HIS A 628 26.42 -31.92 -12.83
N VAL A 629 27.16 -31.04 -13.50
CA VAL A 629 28.61 -31.15 -13.66
C VAL A 629 29.24 -29.80 -13.37
N ALA A 630 30.25 -29.75 -12.49
CA ALA A 630 31.08 -28.58 -12.24
C ALA A 630 32.55 -28.91 -12.54
N GLU A 631 33.18 -28.13 -13.42
CA GLU A 631 34.54 -28.40 -13.92
C GLU A 631 35.42 -27.14 -13.83
N TRP A 632 36.70 -27.31 -13.51
CA TRP A 632 37.66 -26.22 -13.56
C TRP A 632 38.16 -25.98 -14.99
N ASN A 633 38.01 -24.75 -15.48
CA ASN A 633 38.58 -24.30 -16.74
C ASN A 633 39.88 -23.51 -16.48
N PRO A 634 41.07 -24.09 -16.78
CA PRO A 634 42.34 -23.44 -16.50
C PRO A 634 42.66 -22.26 -17.43
N GLU A 635 42.11 -22.24 -18.66
CA GLU A 635 42.35 -21.17 -19.62
C GLU A 635 41.62 -19.89 -19.22
N ARG A 636 40.39 -20.05 -18.71
CA ARG A 636 39.53 -18.95 -18.26
C ARG A 636 39.66 -18.66 -16.77
N SER A 637 40.33 -19.54 -16.03
CA SER A 637 40.45 -19.48 -14.57
C SER A 637 39.08 -19.39 -13.87
N CYS A 638 38.14 -20.25 -14.27
CA CYS A 638 36.78 -20.29 -13.71
C CYS A 638 36.28 -21.70 -13.46
N MET A 639 35.39 -21.85 -12.48
CA MET A 639 34.54 -23.04 -12.36
C MET A 639 33.38 -22.88 -13.35
N GLU A 640 33.18 -23.85 -14.24
CA GLU A 640 32.05 -23.88 -15.17
C GLU A 640 31.03 -24.92 -14.71
N MET A 641 29.75 -24.53 -14.67
CA MET A 641 28.65 -25.41 -14.29
C MET A 641 27.76 -25.72 -15.49
N PHE A 642 27.37 -26.98 -15.57
CA PHE A 642 26.55 -27.51 -16.65
C PHE A 642 25.43 -28.39 -16.11
N LEU A 643 24.35 -28.47 -16.88
CA LEU A 643 23.36 -29.52 -16.83
C LEU A 643 23.49 -30.37 -18.09
N VAL A 644 23.82 -31.64 -17.93
CA VAL A 644 24.11 -32.57 -19.03
C VAL A 644 22.94 -33.53 -19.20
N SER A 645 22.34 -33.57 -20.39
CA SER A 645 21.24 -34.48 -20.69
C SER A 645 21.75 -35.93 -20.65
N THR A 646 21.10 -36.80 -19.87
CA THR A 646 21.51 -38.21 -19.73
C THR A 646 20.94 -39.13 -20.80
N GLN A 647 20.07 -38.59 -21.67
CA GLN A 647 19.45 -39.30 -22.78
C GLN A 647 19.06 -38.30 -23.88
N GLU A 648 18.70 -38.81 -25.05
CA GLU A 648 18.07 -37.99 -26.09
C GLU A 648 16.63 -37.64 -25.68
N GLN A 649 16.28 -36.36 -25.66
CA GLN A 649 14.95 -35.90 -25.25
C GLN A 649 14.53 -34.58 -25.90
N GLN A 650 13.23 -34.39 -26.05
CA GLN A 650 12.62 -33.12 -26.43
C GLN A 650 11.92 -32.52 -25.23
N VAL A 651 12.11 -31.22 -25.04
CA VAL A 651 11.50 -30.45 -23.96
C VAL A 651 10.78 -29.25 -24.55
N GLU A 652 9.56 -29.01 -24.10
CA GLU A 652 8.85 -27.77 -24.37
C GLU A 652 9.30 -26.74 -23.34
N ALA A 653 9.44 -25.48 -23.74
CA ALA A 653 9.61 -24.32 -22.87
C ALA A 653 9.34 -23.03 -23.65
N ALA A 654 8.66 -22.06 -23.04
CA ALA A 654 8.40 -20.76 -23.65
C ALA A 654 7.80 -20.81 -25.07
N GLU A 655 6.86 -21.74 -25.28
CA GLU A 655 6.16 -22.02 -26.55
C GLU A 655 7.04 -22.61 -27.67
N GLN A 656 8.25 -23.10 -27.33
CA GLN A 656 9.16 -23.72 -28.29
C GLN A 656 9.58 -25.11 -27.83
N ILE A 657 9.85 -25.99 -28.80
CA ILE A 657 10.42 -27.31 -28.57
C ILE A 657 11.93 -27.22 -28.75
N PHE A 658 12.68 -27.65 -27.74
CA PHE A 658 14.13 -27.77 -27.79
C PHE A 658 14.51 -29.25 -27.75
N HIS A 659 15.47 -29.63 -28.60
CA HIS A 659 16.05 -30.97 -28.61
C HIS A 659 17.36 -30.98 -27.82
N PHE A 660 17.53 -32.03 -27.03
CA PHE A 660 18.77 -32.37 -26.34
C PHE A 660 19.23 -33.75 -26.78
N ALA A 661 20.45 -33.86 -27.31
CA ALA A 661 21.10 -35.15 -27.51
C ALA A 661 21.60 -35.73 -26.17
N GLU A 662 21.79 -37.04 -26.11
CA GLU A 662 22.49 -37.68 -24.99
C GLU A 662 23.91 -37.08 -24.84
N GLY A 663 24.26 -36.66 -23.63
CA GLY A 663 25.53 -35.99 -23.34
C GLY A 663 25.58 -34.51 -23.71
N GLU A 664 24.50 -33.94 -24.26
CA GLU A 664 24.47 -32.52 -24.60
C GLU A 664 24.43 -31.64 -23.33
N ARG A 665 25.22 -30.56 -23.34
CA ARG A 665 25.44 -29.68 -22.18
C ARG A 665 24.64 -28.39 -22.31
N LEU A 666 23.96 -28.01 -21.24
CA LEU A 666 23.45 -26.67 -20.99
C LEU A 666 24.40 -25.97 -20.03
N HIS A 667 25.09 -24.94 -20.47
CA HIS A 667 26.00 -24.14 -19.63
C HIS A 667 25.23 -23.12 -18.81
N THR A 668 25.38 -23.15 -17.48
CA THR A 668 24.53 -22.39 -16.55
C THR A 668 25.28 -21.37 -15.69
N GLU A 669 26.60 -21.54 -15.49
CA GLU A 669 27.40 -20.59 -14.71
C GLU A 669 28.90 -20.66 -15.06
N CYS A 670 29.58 -19.51 -15.03
CA CYS A 670 31.03 -19.43 -14.98
C CYS A 670 31.43 -18.65 -13.73
N SER A 671 32.08 -19.24 -12.74
CA SER A 671 32.57 -18.50 -11.56
C SER A 671 34.09 -18.32 -11.62
N HIS A 672 34.53 -17.15 -12.09
CA HIS A 672 35.95 -16.80 -12.25
C HIS A 672 36.66 -16.60 -10.91
N LYS A 673 37.94 -16.98 -10.89
CA LYS A 673 38.85 -16.88 -9.75
C LYS A 673 40.03 -16.00 -10.12
N TYR A 674 40.45 -15.17 -9.18
CA TYR A 674 41.33 -14.05 -9.46
C TYR A 674 42.69 -14.15 -8.76
N THR A 675 43.72 -13.57 -9.37
CA THR A 675 44.98 -13.22 -8.71
C THR A 675 45.04 -11.72 -8.44
N PRO A 676 45.84 -11.23 -7.47
CA PRO A 676 46.00 -9.80 -7.22
C PRO A 676 46.31 -8.99 -8.50
N GLU A 677 47.18 -9.52 -9.37
CA GLU A 677 47.56 -8.87 -10.63
C GLU A 677 46.44 -8.86 -11.67
N SER A 678 45.57 -9.87 -11.67
CA SER A 678 44.39 -9.89 -12.55
C SER A 678 43.35 -8.86 -12.13
N ILE A 679 43.21 -8.61 -10.82
CA ILE A 679 42.25 -7.66 -10.25
C ILE A 679 42.69 -6.23 -10.55
N GLN A 680 43.98 -5.94 -10.37
CA GLN A 680 44.53 -4.65 -10.74
C GLN A 680 44.27 -4.34 -12.22
N ARG A 681 44.55 -5.29 -13.14
CA ARG A 681 44.27 -5.11 -14.58
C ARG A 681 42.78 -4.94 -14.88
N LEU A 682 41.91 -5.68 -14.19
CA LEU A 682 40.46 -5.56 -14.33
C LEU A 682 39.98 -4.16 -13.91
N ALA A 683 40.43 -3.69 -12.75
CA ALA A 683 40.12 -2.35 -12.24
C ALA A 683 40.59 -1.26 -13.22
N GLU A 684 41.85 -1.30 -13.64
CA GLU A 684 42.44 -0.33 -14.58
C GLU A 684 41.67 -0.29 -15.92
N SER A 685 41.28 -1.46 -16.45
CA SER A 685 40.52 -1.56 -17.71
C SER A 685 39.11 -0.97 -17.62
N ALA A 686 38.53 -0.98 -16.42
CA ALA A 686 37.25 -0.33 -16.12
C ALA A 686 37.40 1.14 -15.67
N GLY A 687 38.64 1.64 -15.60
CA GLY A 687 38.97 3.01 -15.21
C GLY A 687 38.93 3.25 -13.69
N TRP A 688 39.09 2.19 -12.91
CA TRP A 688 39.26 2.24 -11.46
C TRP A 688 40.75 2.14 -11.10
N THR A 689 41.12 2.71 -9.96
CA THR A 689 42.44 2.52 -9.34
C THR A 689 42.27 1.65 -8.10
N LEU A 690 43.10 0.60 -7.98
CA LEU A 690 43.14 -0.21 -6.76
C LEU A 690 43.82 0.58 -5.64
N GLU A 691 43.08 0.92 -4.59
CA GLU A 691 43.57 1.72 -3.47
C GLU A 691 44.11 0.84 -2.34
N ARG A 692 43.34 -0.20 -1.95
CA ARG A 692 43.71 -1.15 -0.89
C ARG A 692 43.22 -2.55 -1.21
N GLN A 693 43.92 -3.54 -0.67
CA GLN A 693 43.54 -4.95 -0.74
C GLN A 693 43.71 -5.62 0.62
N TRP A 694 42.82 -6.54 0.93
CA TRP A 694 42.90 -7.42 2.10
C TRP A 694 42.64 -8.85 1.64
N LEU A 695 43.48 -9.79 2.10
CA LEU A 695 43.38 -11.20 1.73
C LEU A 695 43.18 -12.04 2.98
N SER A 696 42.24 -12.99 2.93
CA SER A 696 42.06 -13.95 4.02
C SER A 696 43.20 -14.97 4.06
N PRO A 697 43.36 -15.69 5.19
CA PRO A 697 44.07 -16.96 5.19
C PRO A 697 43.50 -17.95 4.17
N ALA A 698 44.28 -18.96 3.80
CA ALA A 698 43.82 -20.01 2.89
C ALA A 698 42.63 -20.81 3.50
N PRO A 699 41.61 -21.20 2.71
CA PRO A 699 41.41 -20.89 1.29
C PRO A 699 41.05 -19.41 1.07
N GLN A 700 41.82 -18.74 0.19
CA GLN A 700 41.83 -17.27 0.13
C GLN A 700 40.61 -16.67 -0.59
N VAL A 701 40.00 -15.68 0.05
CA VAL A 701 39.14 -14.67 -0.59
C VAL A 701 39.78 -13.30 -0.39
N GLY A 702 39.44 -12.34 -1.23
CA GLY A 702 39.95 -10.98 -1.13
C GLY A 702 38.85 -9.94 -1.09
N ILE A 703 39.10 -8.85 -0.38
CA ILE A 703 38.29 -7.63 -0.42
C ILE A 703 39.19 -6.52 -0.97
N PHE A 704 38.66 -5.75 -1.91
CA PHE A 704 39.41 -4.73 -2.64
C PHE A 704 38.65 -3.41 -2.60
N LEU A 705 39.36 -2.34 -2.29
CA LEU A 705 38.83 -0.97 -2.36
C LEU A 705 39.31 -0.33 -3.66
N LEU A 706 38.35 0.02 -4.51
CA LEU A 706 38.58 0.68 -5.80
C LEU A 706 38.13 2.14 -5.74
N HIS A 707 38.94 3.03 -6.33
CA HIS A 707 38.67 4.46 -6.44
C HIS A 707 38.54 4.88 -7.92
N GLY A 708 37.45 5.58 -8.26
CA GLY A 708 37.05 5.92 -9.63
C GLY A 708 37.18 7.39 -9.97
#